data_AF-R6LYL9-F1
#
_entry.id   AF-R6LYL9-F1
#
_cell.length_a   1.000
_cell.length_b   1.000
_cell.length_c   1.000
_cell.angle_alpha   90.00
_cell.angle_beta   90.00
_cell.angle_gamma   90.00
#
_symmetry.space_group_name_H-M   'P 1'
#
loop_
_entity.id
_entity.type
_entity.pdbx_description
1 polymer ?
#
loop_
_entity_poly.entity_id
_entity_poly.type
_entity_poly.pdbx_seq_one_letter_code
_entity_poly.pdbx_strand_id
1 'polypeptide(L)'
;MASYNLNEVLKKKNAEKKQQSDNQEIHLDDVSRVKVLSPGRQVLKRFARNRLAVFGTILLLAMFVFSFLGPIFYPYGQKQIFYKYDAMNVDYAQAKDNTTYNGYVFDDSVEIATHAKNNMNSSIKVMQANDLSDYLFRSGDEFYKITKLGDNIYTLGSVDTQKVCEFGDTSTFIGTYSMLEKSMSYAGEALGDAFEAELGPASRSKEATFELDGVTYTLEKSSKGTKTFDVYAQASDAFQFTGEDLGDDFKAEAEKAVEGNSTFTYNGKNYIVHTDGTLSTGYELGEAHDAIVYTCYTLDMYENGAKASDSFRTNALLAAYSTGEFEADGAKYTVVHEDDGALIVYDANGAEYADFTTFVIRRYNGDDTMEYGLKNALRGAIEEMTSRGEHETTLTYALPQQNEAGEYSYDENGALQYNETEMKITQKDTGDYLINCDQIIYQIDMYASPSWEHILGTDGDGFDVMSRIMYGGRISLMVGFVVVFLEIFLGIIMGGLAGYYGGWVDNLIMRLVDIFYCLPSMPIMIILGAMMDALRMNTYVRLMIMMAALGIMGWAGVARMVRGQILSLREQEFMVATEATGIRVKDRIFRHLVPNVMPQLIVIATMGMGSVILTESTLSYLGLGVKHPLATWGTIINSVSSASAMAHYAFIWIPVGLLICLTVIAFNFVGDGLRDAYDPKSKR
;
A
#
# COMPACT_ATOMS: atom_id res chain seq x y z
N MET A 1 -10.06 57.30 -93.18
CA MET A 1 -9.74 57.23 -91.73
C MET A 1 -9.61 58.65 -91.21
N ALA A 2 -10.64 59.17 -90.55
CA ALA A 2 -10.60 60.49 -89.92
C ALA A 2 -10.30 60.32 -88.42
N SER A 3 -9.22 60.94 -87.96
CA SER A 3 -8.81 60.96 -86.55
C SER A 3 -9.76 61.86 -85.76
N TYR A 4 -10.53 61.28 -84.84
CA TYR A 4 -11.29 62.07 -83.88
C TYR A 4 -10.33 62.70 -82.86
N ASN A 5 -10.36 64.03 -82.78
CA ASN A 5 -9.52 64.81 -81.88
C ASN A 5 -9.98 64.61 -80.43
N LEU A 6 -9.11 64.07 -79.59
CA LEU A 6 -9.36 63.69 -78.20
C LEU A 6 -9.95 64.84 -77.36
N ASN A 7 -9.63 66.09 -77.72
CA ASN A 7 -10.15 67.28 -77.04
C ASN A 7 -11.65 67.51 -77.26
N GLU A 8 -12.22 67.11 -78.40
CA GLU A 8 -13.68 67.19 -78.62
C GLU A 8 -14.43 66.13 -77.83
N VAL A 9 -13.87 64.92 -77.73
CA VAL A 9 -14.42 63.83 -76.93
C VAL A 9 -14.43 64.20 -75.45
N LEU A 10 -13.35 64.83 -74.96
CA LEU A 10 -13.26 65.30 -73.57
C LEU A 10 -14.20 66.48 -73.29
N LYS A 11 -14.39 67.40 -74.25
CA LYS A 11 -15.37 68.49 -74.12
C LYS A 11 -16.80 67.97 -74.07
N LYS A 12 -17.17 67.00 -74.92
CA LYS A 12 -18.49 66.35 -74.87
C LYS A 12 -18.72 65.63 -73.54
N LYS A 13 -17.74 64.87 -73.07
CA LYS A 13 -17.85 64.11 -71.81
C LYS A 13 -17.91 65.03 -70.58
N ASN A 14 -17.24 66.17 -70.61
CA ASN A 14 -17.33 67.19 -69.57
C ASN A 14 -18.64 67.99 -69.63
N ALA A 15 -19.18 68.25 -70.82
CA ALA A 15 -20.49 68.87 -70.98
C ALA A 15 -21.63 67.95 -70.53
N GLU A 16 -21.54 66.64 -70.82
CA GLU A 16 -22.48 65.61 -70.33
C GLU A 16 -22.41 65.45 -68.80
N LYS A 17 -21.21 65.48 -68.21
CA LYS A 17 -21.04 65.51 -66.74
C LYS A 17 -21.60 66.78 -66.09
N LYS A 18 -21.49 67.92 -66.76
CA LYS A 18 -22.00 69.20 -66.23
C LYS A 18 -23.53 69.28 -66.32
N GLN A 19 -24.14 68.74 -67.38
CA GLN A 19 -25.60 68.57 -67.46
C GLN A 19 -26.17 67.52 -66.51
N GLN A 20 -25.41 66.48 -66.16
CA GLN A 20 -25.79 65.54 -65.09
C GLN A 20 -25.68 66.13 -63.69
N SER A 21 -24.76 67.09 -63.50
CA SER A 21 -24.54 67.79 -62.24
C SER A 21 -25.56 68.91 -61.99
N ASP A 22 -26.01 69.61 -63.02
CA ASP A 22 -26.96 70.73 -62.89
C ASP A 22 -28.44 70.27 -62.77
N ASN A 23 -28.74 68.98 -63.00
CA ASN A 23 -30.10 68.42 -62.92
C ASN A 23 -30.35 67.59 -61.64
N GLN A 24 -29.44 67.64 -60.67
CA GLN A 24 -29.69 67.15 -59.32
C GLN A 24 -30.06 68.34 -58.44
N GLU A 25 -31.36 68.54 -58.21
CA GLU A 25 -31.85 69.33 -57.08
C GLU A 25 -31.31 68.71 -55.79
N ILE A 26 -30.32 69.36 -55.19
CA ILE A 26 -29.85 69.03 -53.85
C ILE A 26 -30.93 69.52 -52.88
N HIS A 27 -31.81 68.62 -52.46
CA HIS A 27 -32.70 68.89 -51.34
C HIS A 27 -31.85 69.03 -50.06
N LEU A 28 -32.10 70.11 -49.30
CA LEU A 28 -31.45 70.41 -48.02
C LEU A 28 -31.64 69.31 -46.94
N ASP A 29 -32.45 68.28 -47.20
CA ASP A 29 -32.68 67.14 -46.30
C ASP A 29 -31.73 65.95 -46.49
N ASP A 30 -30.96 65.89 -47.59
CA ASP A 30 -30.09 64.74 -47.91
C ASP A 30 -28.78 64.70 -47.09
N VAL A 31 -28.59 65.66 -46.19
CA VAL A 31 -27.49 65.66 -45.21
C VAL A 31 -27.86 64.85 -43.96
N SER A 32 -29.10 64.34 -43.86
CA SER A 32 -29.58 63.68 -42.64
C SER A 32 -29.81 62.17 -42.79
N ARG A 33 -28.89 61.40 -42.18
CA ARG A 33 -28.91 59.97 -41.78
C ARG A 33 -27.92 59.04 -42.48
N VAL A 34 -26.66 59.45 -42.60
CA VAL A 34 -25.59 58.45 -42.41
C VAL A 34 -25.70 57.99 -40.96
N LYS A 35 -26.31 56.83 -40.72
CA LYS A 35 -26.43 56.23 -39.39
C LYS A 35 -25.00 55.96 -38.91
N VAL A 36 -24.42 56.89 -38.13
CA VAL A 36 -23.08 56.76 -37.58
C VAL A 36 -23.12 55.57 -36.63
N LEU A 37 -22.73 54.39 -37.12
CA LEU A 37 -22.65 53.18 -36.33
C LEU A 37 -21.63 53.44 -35.21
N SER A 38 -22.01 53.10 -33.97
CA SER A 38 -21.08 53.19 -32.85
C SER A 38 -19.79 52.43 -33.17
N PRO A 39 -18.62 52.87 -32.67
CA PRO A 39 -17.33 52.23 -32.96
C PRO A 39 -17.36 50.71 -32.76
N GLY A 40 -17.98 50.22 -31.67
CA GLY A 40 -18.15 48.79 -31.41
C GLY A 40 -19.00 48.05 -32.45
N ARG A 41 -20.08 48.66 -32.96
CA ARG A 41 -20.89 48.05 -34.03
C ARG A 41 -20.13 48.00 -35.36
N GLN A 42 -19.23 48.94 -35.63
CA GLN A 42 -18.37 48.90 -36.82
C GLN A 42 -17.36 47.76 -36.72
N VAL A 43 -16.72 47.59 -35.55
CA VAL A 43 -15.82 46.48 -35.27
C VAL A 43 -16.55 45.15 -35.43
N LEU A 44 -17.73 44.98 -34.82
CA LEU A 44 -18.53 43.76 -34.93
C LEU A 44 -18.89 43.43 -36.39
N LYS A 45 -19.27 44.45 -37.18
CA LYS A 45 -19.57 44.27 -38.61
C LYS A 45 -18.33 43.86 -39.41
N ARG A 46 -17.15 44.38 -39.07
CA ARG A 46 -15.88 43.99 -39.72
C ARG A 46 -15.49 42.56 -39.33
N PHE A 47 -15.59 42.24 -38.05
CA PHE A 47 -15.36 40.90 -37.49
C PHE A 47 -16.24 39.85 -38.18
N ALA A 48 -17.55 40.10 -38.28
CA ALA A 48 -18.50 39.18 -38.92
C ALA A 48 -18.26 38.95 -40.43
N ARG A 49 -17.47 39.82 -41.10
CA ARG A 49 -17.07 39.62 -42.49
C ARG A 49 -15.86 38.68 -42.62
N ASN A 50 -15.10 38.47 -41.56
CA ASN A 50 -14.00 37.53 -41.55
C ASN A 50 -14.53 36.11 -41.30
N ARG A 51 -14.51 35.27 -42.35
CA ARG A 51 -15.05 33.89 -42.29
C ARG A 51 -14.31 33.03 -41.26
N LEU A 52 -12.99 33.18 -41.14
CA LEU A 52 -12.19 32.42 -40.18
C LEU A 52 -12.55 32.82 -38.75
N ALA A 53 -12.73 34.11 -38.50
CA ALA A 53 -13.13 34.64 -37.20
C ALA A 53 -14.52 34.15 -36.76
N VAL A 54 -15.49 34.15 -37.68
CA VAL A 54 -16.83 33.62 -37.44
C VAL A 54 -16.77 32.12 -37.16
N PHE A 55 -16.01 31.37 -37.94
CA PHE A 55 -15.81 29.93 -37.72
C PHE A 55 -15.19 29.65 -36.35
N GLY A 56 -14.12 30.36 -35.97
CA GLY A 56 -13.51 30.25 -34.64
C GLY A 56 -14.50 30.56 -33.52
N THR A 57 -15.34 31.59 -33.69
CA THR A 57 -16.37 31.94 -32.69
C THR A 57 -17.40 30.83 -32.52
N ILE A 58 -17.88 30.25 -33.63
CA ILE A 58 -18.82 29.13 -33.59
C ILE A 58 -18.18 27.92 -32.90
N LEU A 59 -16.93 27.62 -33.20
CA LEU A 59 -16.19 26.51 -32.60
C LEU A 59 -16.03 26.71 -31.08
N LEU A 60 -15.64 27.91 -30.63
CA LEU A 60 -15.53 28.21 -29.20
C LEU A 60 -16.88 28.10 -28.48
N LEU A 61 -17.96 28.55 -29.12
CA LEU A 61 -19.31 28.40 -28.57
C LEU A 61 -19.69 26.92 -28.45
N ALA A 62 -19.37 26.11 -29.47
CA ALA A 62 -19.58 24.67 -29.42
C ALA A 62 -18.73 24.01 -28.30
N MET A 63 -17.46 24.40 -28.14
CA MET A 63 -16.59 23.90 -27.06
C MET A 63 -17.11 24.30 -25.68
N PHE A 64 -17.63 25.52 -25.54
CA PHE A 64 -18.23 25.98 -24.29
C PHE A 64 -19.50 25.18 -23.97
N VAL A 65 -20.40 25.01 -24.93
CA VAL A 65 -21.61 24.19 -24.75
C VAL A 65 -21.24 22.76 -24.39
N PHE A 66 -20.31 22.15 -25.12
CA PHE A 66 -19.82 20.79 -24.86
C PHE A 66 -19.22 20.64 -23.45
N SER A 67 -18.40 21.59 -23.01
CA SER A 67 -17.68 21.47 -21.72
C SER A 67 -18.53 21.89 -20.50
N PHE A 68 -19.41 22.87 -20.65
CA PHE A 68 -20.19 23.41 -19.55
C PHE A 68 -21.60 22.82 -19.48
N LEU A 69 -22.28 22.67 -20.60
CA LEU A 69 -23.66 22.16 -20.67
C LEU A 69 -23.70 20.65 -20.95
N GLY A 70 -22.74 20.10 -21.69
CA GLY A 70 -22.67 18.66 -21.99
C GLY A 70 -22.78 17.77 -20.74
N PRO A 71 -22.05 18.04 -19.64
CA PRO A 71 -22.16 17.27 -18.42
C PRO A 71 -23.54 17.23 -17.75
N ILE A 72 -24.44 18.17 -18.08
CA ILE A 72 -25.79 18.22 -17.51
C ILE A 72 -26.68 17.16 -18.19
N PHE A 73 -26.41 16.85 -19.45
CA PHE A 73 -27.21 15.92 -20.26
C PHE A 73 -26.59 14.53 -20.37
N TYR A 74 -25.37 14.36 -19.89
CA TYR A 74 -24.67 13.08 -19.92
C TYR A 74 -24.89 12.32 -18.60
N PRO A 75 -25.15 11.00 -18.63
CA PRO A 75 -25.63 10.27 -17.46
C PRO A 75 -24.57 10.05 -16.37
N TYR A 76 -23.28 10.20 -16.68
CA TYR A 76 -22.19 9.84 -15.76
C TYR A 76 -21.43 11.04 -15.19
N GLY A 77 -20.94 10.86 -13.97
CA GLY A 77 -20.05 11.81 -13.31
C GLY A 77 -18.57 11.60 -13.69
N GLN A 78 -17.74 12.64 -13.57
CA GLN A 78 -16.30 12.54 -13.88
C GLN A 78 -15.49 11.61 -12.97
N LYS A 79 -16.06 11.21 -11.82
CA LYS A 79 -15.43 10.36 -10.78
C LYS A 79 -16.22 9.07 -10.52
N GLN A 80 -17.15 8.70 -11.41
CA GLN A 80 -17.94 7.49 -11.25
C GLN A 80 -17.14 6.29 -11.77
N ILE A 81 -16.83 5.36 -10.88
CA ILE A 81 -16.11 4.12 -11.20
C ILE A 81 -17.12 3.10 -11.73
N PHE A 82 -16.78 2.45 -12.84
CA PHE A 82 -17.57 1.36 -13.42
C PHE A 82 -16.89 0.03 -13.12
N TYR A 83 -17.70 -0.98 -12.79
CA TYR A 83 -17.25 -2.34 -12.48
C TYR A 83 -17.79 -3.31 -13.52
N LYS A 84 -16.98 -4.29 -13.89
CA LYS A 84 -17.41 -5.50 -14.59
C LYS A 84 -17.39 -6.66 -13.60
N TYR A 85 -18.31 -7.59 -13.78
CA TYR A 85 -18.35 -8.81 -12.99
C TYR A 85 -17.95 -10.00 -13.85
N ASP A 86 -17.15 -10.89 -13.30
CA ASP A 86 -16.86 -12.18 -13.91
C ASP A 86 -17.00 -13.28 -12.84
N ALA A 87 -17.48 -14.45 -13.27
CA ALA A 87 -17.53 -15.62 -12.41
C ALA A 87 -16.15 -16.28 -12.46
N MET A 88 -15.39 -16.14 -11.38
CA MET A 88 -14.08 -16.77 -11.27
C MET A 88 -14.17 -17.97 -10.33
N ASN A 89 -13.61 -19.09 -10.78
CA ASN A 89 -13.40 -20.23 -9.91
C ASN A 89 -12.28 -19.89 -8.91
N VAL A 90 -12.61 -19.79 -7.63
CA VAL A 90 -11.68 -19.42 -6.57
C VAL A 90 -11.43 -20.59 -5.63
N ASP A 91 -10.18 -20.71 -5.16
CA ASP A 91 -9.83 -21.58 -4.02
C ASP A 91 -10.45 -20.96 -2.76
N TYR A 92 -11.56 -21.52 -2.30
CA TYR A 92 -12.35 -20.95 -1.21
C TYR A 92 -11.82 -21.39 0.16
N ALA A 93 -11.53 -22.68 0.31
CA ALA A 93 -11.10 -23.28 1.57
C ALA A 93 -10.16 -24.47 1.34
N GLN A 94 -9.44 -24.84 2.38
CA GLN A 94 -8.66 -26.07 2.45
C GLN A 94 -9.04 -26.84 3.72
N ALA A 95 -9.13 -28.16 3.61
CA ALA A 95 -9.30 -29.05 4.74
C ALA A 95 -8.17 -30.08 4.84
N LYS A 96 -7.81 -30.49 6.05
CA LYS A 96 -6.79 -31.52 6.29
C LYS A 96 -6.90 -32.12 7.69
N ASP A 97 -6.36 -33.33 7.85
CA ASP A 97 -6.13 -33.92 9.16
C ASP A 97 -4.95 -33.25 9.86
N ASN A 98 -5.18 -32.73 11.06
CA ASN A 98 -4.12 -32.20 11.90
C ASN A 98 -3.43 -33.34 12.64
N THR A 99 -2.15 -33.54 12.31
CA THR A 99 -1.28 -34.54 12.91
C THR A 99 -0.19 -33.94 13.79
N THR A 100 -0.12 -32.61 13.85
CA THR A 100 0.88 -31.88 14.65
C THR A 100 0.32 -31.57 16.04
N TYR A 101 1.08 -31.94 17.06
CA TYR A 101 0.77 -31.62 18.45
C TYR A 101 1.26 -30.21 18.78
N ASN A 102 0.33 -29.34 19.16
CA ASN A 102 0.60 -27.98 19.61
C ASN A 102 0.48 -27.90 21.13
N GLY A 103 1.41 -27.19 21.77
CA GLY A 103 1.46 -27.02 23.21
C GLY A 103 0.76 -25.74 23.67
N TYR A 104 -0.06 -25.85 24.71
CA TYR A 104 -0.75 -24.76 25.38
C TYR A 104 -0.36 -24.75 26.85
N VAL A 105 0.17 -23.62 27.33
CA VAL A 105 0.61 -23.49 28.72
C VAL A 105 -0.61 -23.24 29.61
N PHE A 106 -0.70 -23.99 30.70
CA PHE A 106 -1.76 -23.81 31.70
C PHE A 106 -1.21 -23.47 33.10
N ASP A 107 0.07 -23.71 33.34
CA ASP A 107 0.78 -23.23 34.53
C ASP A 107 2.10 -22.56 34.12
N ASP A 108 2.12 -21.23 34.18
CA ASP A 108 3.30 -20.42 33.85
C ASP A 108 4.34 -20.39 34.99
N SER A 109 4.02 -20.93 36.17
CA SER A 109 4.94 -20.98 37.32
C SER A 109 6.01 -22.07 37.16
N VAL A 110 5.76 -23.05 36.31
CA VAL A 110 6.67 -24.15 36.01
C VAL A 110 7.47 -23.82 34.75
N GLU A 111 8.78 -23.60 34.92
CA GLU A 111 9.66 -23.31 33.80
C GLU A 111 10.05 -24.59 33.05
N ILE A 112 9.76 -24.62 31.74
CA ILE A 112 10.12 -25.74 30.86
C ILE A 112 11.11 -25.23 29.80
N ALA A 113 12.27 -25.88 29.69
CA ALA A 113 13.28 -25.49 28.70
C ALA A 113 12.78 -25.62 27.26
N THR A 114 13.19 -24.70 26.39
CA THR A 114 12.81 -24.67 24.97
C THR A 114 13.16 -25.96 24.23
N HIS A 115 14.29 -26.59 24.57
CA HIS A 115 14.69 -27.87 23.96
C HIS A 115 13.72 -29.01 24.30
N ALA A 116 13.18 -29.04 25.52
CA ALA A 116 12.17 -30.02 25.92
C ALA A 116 10.86 -29.82 25.13
N LYS A 117 10.42 -28.57 24.93
CA LYS A 117 9.24 -28.23 24.12
C LYS A 117 9.41 -28.67 22.65
N ASN A 118 10.57 -28.38 22.06
CA ASN A 118 10.83 -28.63 20.64
C ASN A 118 10.81 -30.12 20.26
N ASN A 119 11.12 -31.01 21.21
CA ASN A 119 11.19 -32.45 20.96
C ASN A 119 9.85 -33.17 21.15
N MET A 120 8.80 -32.46 21.58
CA MET A 120 7.54 -33.08 21.99
C MET A 120 6.89 -33.97 20.92
N ASN A 121 6.79 -33.49 19.67
CA ASN A 121 6.18 -34.27 18.58
C ASN A 121 6.95 -35.58 18.29
N SER A 122 8.27 -35.58 18.46
CA SER A 122 9.09 -36.79 18.30
C SER A 122 8.91 -37.73 19.49
N SER A 123 8.87 -37.20 20.72
CA SER A 123 8.66 -38.00 21.94
C SER A 123 7.29 -38.66 21.98
N ILE A 124 6.22 -37.94 21.59
CA ILE A 124 4.87 -38.51 21.48
C ILE A 124 4.84 -39.69 20.49
N LYS A 125 5.53 -39.57 19.33
CA LYS A 125 5.63 -40.69 18.38
C LYS A 125 6.32 -41.91 18.98
N VAL A 126 7.35 -41.72 19.79
CA VAL A 126 8.02 -42.81 20.51
C VAL A 126 7.08 -43.44 21.53
N MET A 127 6.34 -42.62 22.28
CA MET A 127 5.33 -43.12 23.23
C MET A 127 4.25 -43.94 22.54
N GLN A 128 3.72 -43.46 21.41
CA GLN A 128 2.70 -44.17 20.63
C GLN A 128 3.23 -45.48 20.04
N ALA A 129 4.46 -45.49 19.52
CA ALA A 129 5.07 -46.69 18.94
C ALA A 129 5.34 -47.79 19.98
N ASN A 130 5.52 -47.42 21.25
CA ASN A 130 5.84 -48.34 22.34
C ASN A 130 4.69 -48.49 23.36
N ASP A 131 3.51 -47.94 23.07
CA ASP A 131 2.33 -47.94 23.93
C ASP A 131 2.61 -47.46 25.38
N LEU A 132 3.38 -46.38 25.50
CA LEU A 132 3.78 -45.82 26.79
C LEU A 132 2.73 -44.82 27.31
N SER A 133 2.35 -44.98 28.58
CA SER A 133 1.52 -44.00 29.29
C SER A 133 2.34 -42.80 29.77
N ASP A 134 3.61 -43.02 30.11
CA ASP A 134 4.53 -42.01 30.63
C ASP A 134 5.89 -42.11 29.93
N TYR A 135 6.54 -40.97 29.72
CA TYR A 135 7.89 -40.90 29.17
C TYR A 135 8.73 -39.85 29.89
N LEU A 136 9.74 -40.32 30.63
CA LEU A 136 10.69 -39.49 31.34
C LEU A 136 11.94 -39.30 30.47
N PHE A 137 12.38 -38.05 30.32
CA PHE A 137 13.60 -37.74 29.59
C PHE A 137 14.35 -36.57 30.24
N ARG A 138 15.66 -36.49 29.96
CA ARG A 138 16.52 -35.41 30.45
C ARG A 138 16.79 -34.41 29.32
N SER A 139 16.82 -33.12 29.65
CA SER A 139 17.29 -32.06 28.74
C SER A 139 18.11 -31.05 29.53
N GLY A 140 19.41 -30.99 29.28
CA GLY A 140 20.34 -30.25 30.15
C GLY A 140 20.49 -30.97 31.48
N ASP A 141 20.34 -30.25 32.59
CA ASP A 141 20.43 -30.81 33.96
C ASP A 141 19.07 -31.11 34.60
N GLU A 142 17.98 -30.91 33.84
CA GLU A 142 16.62 -31.10 34.32
C GLU A 142 15.96 -32.32 33.68
N PHE A 143 15.04 -32.94 34.43
CA PHE A 143 14.22 -34.03 33.98
C PHE A 143 12.79 -33.55 33.72
N TYR A 144 12.22 -34.05 32.62
CA TYR A 144 10.88 -33.72 32.19
C TYR A 144 10.08 -35.00 31.98
N LYS A 145 8.81 -34.97 32.33
CA LYS A 145 7.87 -36.07 32.15
C LYS A 145 6.82 -35.70 31.12
N ILE A 146 6.57 -36.62 30.20
CA ILE A 146 5.38 -36.59 29.35
C ILE A 146 4.40 -37.62 29.88
N THR A 147 3.15 -37.22 30.08
CA THR A 147 2.07 -38.10 30.55
C THR A 147 0.97 -38.14 29.49
N LYS A 148 0.52 -39.32 29.08
CA LYS A 148 -0.66 -39.49 28.20
C LYS A 148 -1.92 -39.37 29.07
N LEU A 149 -2.71 -38.31 28.85
CA LEU A 149 -4.00 -38.14 29.53
C LEU A 149 -5.13 -38.87 28.80
N GLY A 150 -5.07 -38.86 27.46
CA GLY A 150 -6.12 -39.38 26.60
C GLY A 150 -5.64 -39.56 25.17
N ASP A 151 -6.56 -39.88 24.27
CA ASP A 151 -6.20 -40.00 22.86
C ASP A 151 -5.88 -38.62 22.30
N ASN A 152 -4.69 -38.51 21.70
CA ASN A 152 -4.14 -37.26 21.19
C ASN A 152 -3.99 -36.11 22.22
N ILE A 153 -3.93 -36.40 23.53
CA ILE A 153 -3.71 -35.40 24.58
C ILE A 153 -2.61 -35.86 25.53
N TYR A 154 -1.60 -35.02 25.70
CA TYR A 154 -0.41 -35.29 26.51
C TYR A 154 -0.08 -34.07 27.37
N THR A 155 0.42 -34.25 28.59
CA THR A 155 1.02 -33.16 29.38
C THR A 155 2.53 -33.26 29.38
N LEU A 156 3.18 -32.11 29.52
CA LEU A 156 4.62 -31.98 29.73
C LEU A 156 4.85 -31.20 31.03
N GLY A 157 5.61 -31.81 31.94
CA GLY A 157 5.96 -31.24 33.24
C GLY A 157 7.43 -31.37 33.57
N SER A 158 7.90 -30.55 34.51
CA SER A 158 9.21 -30.74 35.14
C SER A 158 9.09 -31.77 36.25
N VAL A 159 10.20 -32.45 36.56
CA VAL A 159 10.26 -33.41 37.66
C VAL A 159 11.29 -32.93 38.66
N ASP A 160 10.87 -32.82 39.92
CA ASP A 160 11.79 -32.51 41.01
C ASP A 160 12.82 -33.63 41.11
N THR A 161 14.11 -33.28 41.10
CA THR A 161 15.18 -34.28 41.23
C THR A 161 16.19 -33.89 42.27
N GLN A 162 16.68 -34.90 42.99
CA GLN A 162 17.76 -34.74 43.94
C GLN A 162 18.86 -35.73 43.60
N LYS A 163 20.08 -35.25 43.34
CA LYS A 163 21.25 -36.11 43.14
C LYS A 163 21.53 -36.89 44.42
N VAL A 164 21.61 -38.22 44.32
CA VAL A 164 21.84 -39.12 45.46
C VAL A 164 23.12 -39.92 45.35
N CYS A 165 23.60 -40.20 44.13
CA CYS A 165 24.89 -40.87 43.95
C CYS A 165 25.56 -40.52 42.62
N GLU A 166 26.85 -40.81 42.55
CA GLU A 166 27.68 -40.73 41.36
C GLU A 166 28.65 -41.90 41.38
N PHE A 167 28.76 -42.64 40.27
CA PHE A 167 29.57 -43.84 40.20
C PHE A 167 30.10 -44.12 38.80
N GLY A 168 31.29 -44.71 38.72
CA GLY A 168 32.02 -44.96 37.47
C GLY A 168 33.43 -44.39 37.51
N ASP A 169 34.03 -44.15 36.34
CA ASP A 169 35.37 -43.58 36.27
C ASP A 169 35.32 -42.08 36.62
N THR A 170 35.97 -41.71 37.70
CA THR A 170 36.02 -40.32 38.19
C THR A 170 37.41 -39.72 37.96
N SER A 171 37.47 -38.42 37.65
CA SER A 171 38.71 -37.67 37.44
C SER A 171 38.77 -36.49 38.41
N THR A 172 39.67 -36.53 39.38
CA THR A 172 39.82 -35.49 40.41
C THR A 172 41.02 -34.62 40.09
N PHE A 173 40.85 -33.30 39.98
CA PHE A 173 41.96 -32.38 39.76
C PHE A 173 42.86 -32.27 40.99
N ILE A 174 44.14 -32.59 40.82
CA ILE A 174 45.14 -32.59 41.90
C ILE A 174 45.90 -31.27 41.94
N GLY A 175 46.12 -30.63 40.79
CA GLY A 175 46.83 -29.35 40.71
C GLY A 175 47.54 -29.16 39.38
N THR A 176 48.35 -28.10 39.28
CA THR A 176 49.06 -27.75 38.05
C THR A 176 50.57 -27.93 38.22
N TYR A 177 51.18 -28.73 37.35
CA TYR A 177 52.61 -28.98 37.29
C TYR A 177 53.30 -28.05 36.26
N SER A 178 54.35 -27.35 36.68
CA SER A 178 55.20 -26.56 35.80
C SER A 178 56.44 -27.34 35.40
N MET A 179 56.57 -27.69 34.12
CA MET A 179 57.75 -28.41 33.63
C MET A 179 59.01 -27.53 33.61
N LEU A 180 58.84 -26.21 33.50
CA LEU A 180 59.94 -25.24 33.50
C LEU A 180 60.54 -25.06 34.90
N GLU A 181 59.66 -24.93 35.89
CA GLU A 181 60.05 -24.73 37.29
C GLU A 181 60.32 -26.05 38.02
N LYS A 182 59.86 -27.17 37.45
CA LYS A 182 59.90 -28.51 38.05
C LYS A 182 59.24 -28.54 39.43
N SER A 183 58.12 -27.84 39.55
CA SER A 183 57.36 -27.69 40.78
C SER A 183 55.88 -27.94 40.50
N MET A 184 55.18 -28.47 41.50
CA MET A 184 53.74 -28.71 41.47
C MET A 184 53.03 -27.69 42.36
N SER A 185 51.92 -27.14 41.88
CA SER A 185 50.98 -26.35 42.69
C SER A 185 49.74 -27.18 42.92
N TYR A 186 49.58 -27.72 44.13
CA TYR A 186 48.43 -28.54 44.50
C TYR A 186 47.17 -27.69 44.73
N ALA A 187 46.03 -28.22 44.32
CA ALA A 187 44.73 -27.70 44.69
C ALA A 187 44.31 -28.13 46.11
N GLY A 188 44.93 -29.19 46.65
CA GLY A 188 44.69 -29.74 47.99
C GLY A 188 45.98 -30.11 48.72
N GLU A 189 45.94 -31.19 49.52
CA GLU A 189 47.12 -31.68 50.24
C GLU A 189 48.23 -32.14 49.28
N ALA A 190 49.48 -31.88 49.65
CA ALA A 190 50.64 -32.29 48.85
C ALA A 190 50.84 -33.81 48.95
N LEU A 191 50.99 -34.47 47.80
CA LEU A 191 51.13 -35.93 47.68
C LEU A 191 52.58 -36.43 47.86
N GLY A 192 53.52 -35.52 48.16
CA GLY A 192 54.89 -35.83 48.54
C GLY A 192 55.86 -36.07 47.38
N ASP A 193 57.13 -36.25 47.73
CA ASP A 193 58.25 -36.26 46.76
C ASP A 193 58.18 -37.41 45.74
N ALA A 194 57.61 -38.56 46.13
CA ALA A 194 57.47 -39.73 45.25
C ALA A 194 56.50 -39.46 44.09
N PHE A 195 55.41 -38.73 44.36
CA PHE A 195 54.45 -38.30 43.35
C PHE A 195 55.06 -37.26 42.40
N GLU A 196 55.76 -36.26 42.93
CA GLU A 196 56.37 -35.22 42.11
C GLU A 196 57.48 -35.74 41.19
N ALA A 197 58.19 -36.80 41.61
CA ALA A 197 59.22 -37.45 40.82
C ALA A 197 58.66 -38.01 39.49
N GLU A 198 57.41 -38.47 39.46
CA GLU A 198 56.77 -39.10 38.30
C GLU A 198 56.16 -38.08 37.31
N LEU A 199 55.84 -36.86 37.76
CA LEU A 199 55.29 -35.79 36.91
C LEU A 199 56.24 -35.39 35.76
N GLY A 200 57.54 -35.35 36.05
CA GLY A 200 58.57 -35.01 35.07
C GLY A 200 58.68 -36.01 33.91
N PRO A 201 58.84 -37.32 34.19
CA PRO A 201 58.75 -38.39 33.19
C PRO A 201 57.39 -38.41 32.46
N ALA A 202 56.27 -38.38 33.18
CA ALA A 202 54.93 -38.48 32.60
C ALA A 202 54.63 -37.33 31.63
N SER A 203 54.99 -36.08 31.95
CA SER A 203 54.80 -34.92 31.06
C SER A 203 55.58 -35.00 29.74
N ARG A 204 56.56 -35.91 29.63
CA ARG A 204 57.34 -36.18 28.41
C ARG A 204 56.91 -37.46 27.71
N SER A 205 56.09 -38.28 28.36
CA SER A 205 55.61 -39.53 27.77
C SER A 205 54.52 -39.23 26.73
N LYS A 206 54.30 -40.19 25.82
CA LYS A 206 53.27 -40.06 24.78
C LYS A 206 51.86 -40.21 25.35
N GLU A 207 51.73 -41.00 26.42
CA GLU A 207 50.45 -41.30 27.08
C GLU A 207 50.10 -40.23 28.12
N ALA A 208 51.08 -39.46 28.60
CA ALA A 208 50.92 -38.41 29.60
C ALA A 208 50.24 -38.89 30.89
N THR A 209 50.44 -40.16 31.25
CA THR A 209 49.92 -40.78 32.47
C THR A 209 51.03 -41.45 33.28
N PHE A 210 50.77 -41.69 34.56
CA PHE A 210 51.57 -42.58 35.41
C PHE A 210 50.69 -43.17 36.51
N GLU A 211 51.07 -44.32 37.05
CA GLU A 211 50.35 -44.98 38.15
C GLU A 211 51.20 -44.91 39.41
N LEU A 212 50.61 -44.49 40.53
CA LEU A 212 51.26 -44.45 41.83
C LEU A 212 50.28 -44.89 42.91
N ASP A 213 50.71 -45.84 43.75
CA ASP A 213 49.91 -46.41 44.83
C ASP A 213 48.52 -46.93 44.39
N GLY A 214 48.43 -47.47 43.17
CA GLY A 214 47.20 -48.01 42.59
C GLY A 214 46.22 -46.96 42.05
N VAL A 215 46.62 -45.70 42.02
CA VAL A 215 45.85 -44.59 41.41
C VAL A 215 46.53 -44.18 40.11
N THR A 216 45.75 -44.10 39.03
CA THR A 216 46.24 -43.61 37.74
C THR A 216 46.15 -42.10 37.72
N TYR A 217 47.23 -41.41 37.38
CA TYR A 217 47.25 -39.96 37.21
C TYR A 217 47.46 -39.59 35.75
N THR A 218 46.73 -38.58 35.28
CA THR A 218 46.78 -38.09 33.90
C THR A 218 47.17 -36.62 33.87
N LEU A 219 48.05 -36.25 32.94
CA LEU A 219 48.53 -34.89 32.74
C LEU A 219 47.97 -34.34 31.43
N GLU A 220 47.18 -33.28 31.53
CA GLU A 220 46.65 -32.54 30.39
C GLU A 220 47.35 -31.19 30.26
N LYS A 221 47.54 -30.67 29.05
CA LYS A 221 48.17 -29.35 28.89
C LYS A 221 47.27 -28.27 29.48
N SER A 222 47.79 -27.51 30.43
CA SER A 222 47.03 -26.43 31.07
C SER A 222 46.94 -25.21 30.14
N SER A 223 45.81 -24.50 30.21
CA SER A 223 45.61 -23.22 29.52
C SER A 223 46.39 -22.06 30.17
N LYS A 224 46.93 -22.25 31.39
CA LYS A 224 47.54 -21.21 32.21
C LYS A 224 49.03 -20.92 31.92
N GLY A 225 49.66 -21.64 30.99
CA GLY A 225 51.05 -21.32 30.61
C GLY A 225 51.74 -22.32 29.69
N THR A 226 52.81 -21.88 29.02
CA THR A 226 53.64 -22.71 28.16
C THR A 226 54.37 -23.77 28.99
N LYS A 227 54.22 -25.06 28.65
CA LYS A 227 54.83 -26.20 29.38
C LYS A 227 54.29 -26.40 30.82
N THR A 228 53.04 -26.03 31.06
CA THR A 228 52.30 -26.36 32.29
C THR A 228 51.27 -27.45 32.00
N PHE A 229 51.04 -28.33 32.97
CA PHE A 229 50.11 -29.45 32.86
C PHE A 229 49.17 -29.49 34.06
N ASP A 230 47.88 -29.60 33.81
CA ASP A 230 46.87 -29.88 34.82
C ASP A 230 46.85 -31.40 35.08
N VAL A 231 47.03 -31.79 36.34
CA VAL A 231 47.19 -33.18 36.76
C VAL A 231 45.89 -33.65 37.41
N TYR A 232 45.39 -34.79 36.97
CA TYR A 232 44.17 -35.41 37.47
C TYR A 232 44.46 -36.80 38.02
N ALA A 233 43.80 -37.18 39.12
CA ALA A 233 43.75 -38.54 39.62
C ALA A 233 42.50 -39.23 39.07
N GLN A 234 42.69 -40.39 38.43
CA GLN A 234 41.63 -41.23 37.92
C GLN A 234 41.37 -42.39 38.89
N ALA A 235 40.13 -42.52 39.35
CA ALA A 235 39.66 -43.65 40.14
C ALA A 235 38.57 -44.38 39.34
N SER A 236 38.79 -45.65 39.05
CA SER A 236 37.82 -46.53 38.37
C SER A 236 36.89 -47.19 39.40
N ASP A 237 35.62 -47.37 39.05
CA ASP A 237 34.56 -47.95 39.90
C ASP A 237 34.32 -47.24 41.25
N ALA A 238 34.57 -45.92 41.32
CA ALA A 238 34.31 -45.17 42.55
C ALA A 238 32.82 -44.87 42.71
N PHE A 239 32.13 -45.50 43.68
CA PHE A 239 30.73 -45.20 44.01
C PHE A 239 30.64 -44.21 45.18
N GLN A 240 30.07 -43.04 44.94
CA GLN A 240 29.94 -41.97 45.94
C GLN A 240 28.47 -41.58 46.15
N PHE A 241 28.03 -41.56 47.41
CA PHE A 241 26.72 -41.01 47.77
C PHE A 241 26.81 -39.50 48.00
N THR A 242 25.81 -38.78 47.52
CA THR A 242 25.57 -37.37 47.83
C THR A 242 24.61 -37.32 49.02
N GLY A 243 25.14 -37.46 50.24
CA GLY A 243 24.34 -37.47 51.47
C GLY A 243 24.47 -38.76 52.27
N GLU A 244 23.34 -39.34 52.68
CA GLU A 244 23.30 -40.60 53.45
C GLU A 244 23.67 -41.80 52.57
N ASP A 245 24.45 -42.73 53.13
CA ASP A 245 24.80 -43.98 52.46
C ASP A 245 23.57 -44.91 52.41
N LEU A 246 23.07 -45.18 51.19
CA LEU A 246 21.85 -45.96 50.96
C LEU A 246 22.11 -47.49 50.97
N GLY A 247 23.36 -47.91 51.20
CA GLY A 247 23.78 -49.31 51.33
C GLY A 247 24.10 -50.00 50.01
N ASP A 248 24.67 -51.21 50.11
CA ASP A 248 25.16 -51.98 48.96
C ASP A 248 24.03 -52.52 48.08
N ASP A 249 22.84 -52.78 48.64
CA ASP A 249 21.66 -53.20 47.85
C ASP A 249 21.21 -52.10 46.89
N PHE A 250 21.29 -50.83 47.29
CA PHE A 250 21.01 -49.70 46.40
C PHE A 250 22.05 -49.60 45.28
N LYS A 251 23.33 -49.79 45.59
CA LYS A 251 24.41 -49.77 44.58
C LYS A 251 24.15 -50.80 43.49
N ALA A 252 23.81 -52.03 43.89
CA ALA A 252 23.52 -53.11 42.94
C ALA A 252 22.33 -52.80 42.03
N GLU A 253 21.27 -52.14 42.54
CA GLU A 253 20.14 -51.72 41.71
C GLU A 253 20.48 -50.51 40.82
N ALA A 254 21.25 -49.55 41.32
CA ALA A 254 21.74 -48.42 40.53
C ALA A 254 22.65 -48.89 39.38
N GLU A 255 23.55 -49.83 39.63
CA GLU A 255 24.44 -50.41 38.61
C GLU A 255 23.67 -51.18 37.53
N LYS A 256 22.61 -51.92 37.89
CA LYS A 256 21.72 -52.54 36.90
C LYS A 256 20.98 -51.50 36.07
N ALA A 257 20.57 -50.39 36.66
CA ALA A 257 19.83 -49.33 35.98
C ALA A 257 20.66 -48.56 34.93
N VAL A 258 22.01 -48.65 34.99
CA VAL A 258 22.93 -48.16 33.95
C VAL A 258 22.65 -48.83 32.60
N GLU A 259 22.31 -50.13 32.59
CA GLU A 259 21.95 -50.85 31.38
C GLU A 259 20.60 -50.34 30.85
N GLY A 260 20.64 -49.29 30.04
CA GLY A 260 19.47 -48.73 29.36
C GLY A 260 18.98 -47.36 29.85
N ASN A 261 19.72 -46.66 30.73
CA ASN A 261 19.30 -45.37 31.33
C ASN A 261 17.89 -45.45 31.94
N SER A 262 17.66 -46.49 32.76
CA SER A 262 16.33 -46.87 33.24
C SER A 262 16.04 -46.36 34.65
N THR A 263 14.75 -46.33 35.00
CA THR A 263 14.28 -46.01 36.35
C THR A 263 14.17 -47.27 37.21
N PHE A 264 14.45 -47.17 38.51
CA PHE A 264 14.24 -48.25 39.48
C PHE A 264 13.62 -47.73 40.77
N THR A 265 12.98 -48.62 41.53
CA THR A 265 12.34 -48.27 42.80
C THR A 265 13.10 -48.92 43.96
N TYR A 266 13.45 -48.14 44.96
CA TYR A 266 14.12 -48.61 46.18
C TYR A 266 13.49 -47.94 47.41
N ASN A 267 13.15 -48.74 48.43
CA ASN A 267 12.49 -48.27 49.66
C ASN A 267 11.26 -47.36 49.42
N GLY A 268 10.48 -47.64 48.37
CA GLY A 268 9.27 -46.89 48.02
C GLY A 268 9.51 -45.55 47.32
N LYS A 269 10.77 -45.23 47.01
CA LYS A 269 11.17 -44.04 46.23
C LYS A 269 11.65 -44.45 44.84
N ASN A 270 11.43 -43.58 43.86
CA ASN A 270 11.84 -43.81 42.47
C ASN A 270 13.15 -43.10 42.20
N TYR A 271 14.02 -43.77 41.46
CA TYR A 271 15.33 -43.27 41.09
C TYR A 271 15.56 -43.43 39.59
N ILE A 272 16.37 -42.55 39.01
CA ILE A 272 16.87 -42.67 37.64
C ILE A 272 18.38 -42.60 37.63
N VAL A 273 19.01 -43.46 36.83
CA VAL A 273 20.44 -43.38 36.55
C VAL A 273 20.64 -42.82 35.15
N HIS A 274 21.48 -41.80 35.06
CA HIS A 274 21.89 -41.21 33.81
C HIS A 274 23.40 -41.35 33.63
N THR A 275 23.82 -41.90 32.50
CA THR A 275 25.24 -42.12 32.20
C THR A 275 25.72 -41.15 31.13
N ASP A 276 26.76 -40.37 31.45
CA ASP A 276 27.49 -39.51 30.52
C ASP A 276 28.95 -40.01 30.40
N GLY A 277 29.29 -40.58 29.25
CA GLY A 277 30.57 -41.26 29.05
C GLY A 277 30.73 -42.46 29.98
N THR A 278 31.70 -42.39 30.89
CA THR A 278 32.03 -43.42 31.89
C THR A 278 31.48 -43.10 33.28
N LEU A 279 30.76 -41.98 33.43
CA LEU A 279 30.25 -41.48 34.69
C LEU A 279 28.73 -41.64 34.75
N SER A 280 28.23 -42.35 35.75
CA SER A 280 26.81 -42.53 36.01
C SER A 280 26.39 -41.70 37.22
N THR A 281 25.31 -40.95 37.10
CA THR A 281 24.73 -40.17 38.20
C THR A 281 23.32 -40.66 38.50
N GLY A 282 23.07 -40.99 39.76
CA GLY A 282 21.74 -41.38 40.26
C GLY A 282 21.00 -40.21 40.87
N TYR A 283 19.73 -40.06 40.51
CA TYR A 283 18.82 -39.04 41.01
C TYR A 283 17.59 -39.68 41.66
N GLU A 284 17.17 -39.20 42.82
CA GLU A 284 15.84 -39.44 43.37
C GLU A 284 14.83 -38.59 42.59
N LEU A 285 13.74 -39.21 42.14
CA LEU A 285 12.63 -38.57 41.45
C LEU A 285 11.55 -38.19 42.46
N GLY A 286 11.22 -36.90 42.52
CA GLY A 286 10.18 -36.31 43.35
C GLY A 286 8.86 -36.14 42.61
N GLU A 287 8.11 -35.10 42.98
CA GLU A 287 6.83 -34.76 42.37
C GLU A 287 7.04 -34.20 40.96
N ALA A 288 6.10 -34.50 40.05
CA ALA A 288 6.08 -33.95 38.70
C ALA A 288 5.08 -32.78 38.66
N HIS A 289 5.52 -31.65 38.11
CA HIS A 289 4.73 -30.44 37.98
C HIS A 289 4.39 -30.23 36.50
N ASP A 290 3.19 -30.60 36.10
CA ASP A 290 2.73 -30.44 34.71
C ASP A 290 2.41 -28.97 34.39
N ALA A 291 2.85 -28.51 33.23
CA ALA A 291 2.78 -27.09 32.87
C ALA A 291 2.10 -26.83 31.51
N ILE A 292 2.24 -27.78 30.58
CA ILE A 292 1.84 -27.61 29.19
C ILE A 292 1.02 -28.82 28.75
N VAL A 293 -0.14 -28.58 28.15
CA VAL A 293 -0.93 -29.61 27.47
C VAL A 293 -0.65 -29.56 25.97
N TYR A 294 -0.39 -30.72 25.37
CA TYR A 294 -0.16 -30.90 23.95
C TYR A 294 -1.29 -31.70 23.33
N THR A 295 -1.81 -31.19 22.21
CA THR A 295 -2.84 -31.89 21.44
C THR A 295 -2.78 -31.58 19.95
N CYS A 296 -3.27 -32.49 19.12
CA CYS A 296 -3.57 -32.22 17.71
C CYS A 296 -5.03 -31.81 17.47
N TYR A 297 -5.86 -31.77 18.50
CA TYR A 297 -7.20 -31.23 18.38
C TYR A 297 -7.17 -29.71 18.10
N THR A 298 -8.10 -29.28 17.26
CA THR A 298 -8.47 -27.87 17.09
C THR A 298 -9.89 -27.67 17.58
N LEU A 299 -10.15 -26.49 18.13
CA LEU A 299 -11.47 -26.13 18.68
C LEU A 299 -12.25 -25.32 17.66
N ASP A 300 -13.41 -25.82 17.26
CA ASP A 300 -14.37 -25.10 16.42
C ASP A 300 -15.50 -24.56 17.31
N MET A 301 -15.67 -23.22 17.31
CA MET A 301 -16.72 -22.55 18.08
C MET A 301 -18.03 -22.52 17.27
N TYR A 302 -19.16 -22.77 17.93
CA TYR A 302 -20.45 -22.81 17.24
C TYR A 302 -20.97 -21.38 16.95
N GLU A 303 -20.62 -20.44 17.82
CA GLU A 303 -20.90 -19.03 17.60
C GLU A 303 -19.92 -18.43 16.58
N ASN A 304 -20.47 -17.83 15.52
CA ASN A 304 -19.68 -17.28 14.43
C ASN A 304 -18.83 -16.09 14.90
N GLY A 305 -17.51 -16.18 14.67
CA GLY A 305 -16.54 -15.14 15.06
C GLY A 305 -16.07 -15.19 16.52
N ALA A 306 -16.59 -16.12 17.33
CA ALA A 306 -16.09 -16.36 18.67
C ALA A 306 -14.69 -16.99 18.63
N LYS A 307 -13.80 -16.56 19.54
CA LYS A 307 -12.47 -17.14 19.71
C LYS A 307 -12.31 -17.59 21.16
N ALA A 308 -11.99 -18.86 21.35
CA ALA A 308 -11.63 -19.37 22.66
C ALA A 308 -10.25 -18.85 23.10
N SER A 309 -10.16 -18.43 24.36
CA SER A 309 -8.91 -18.13 25.05
C SER A 309 -8.06 -19.40 25.23
N ASP A 310 -6.75 -19.23 25.41
CA ASP A 310 -5.86 -20.38 25.69
C ASP A 310 -6.24 -21.06 27.01
N SER A 311 -6.70 -20.31 28.01
CA SER A 311 -7.22 -20.84 29.28
C SER A 311 -8.50 -21.65 29.10
N PHE A 312 -9.43 -21.22 28.23
CA PHE A 312 -10.60 -22.01 27.90
C PHE A 312 -10.21 -23.35 27.28
N ARG A 313 -9.26 -23.34 26.33
CA ARG A 313 -8.78 -24.56 25.66
C ARG A 313 -8.11 -25.52 26.63
N THR A 314 -7.17 -25.02 27.43
CA THR A 314 -6.41 -25.86 28.37
C THR A 314 -7.33 -26.46 29.43
N ASN A 315 -8.21 -25.66 30.02
CA ASN A 315 -9.15 -26.14 31.03
C ASN A 315 -10.12 -27.18 30.47
N ALA A 316 -10.62 -27.00 29.24
CA ALA A 316 -11.48 -27.98 28.58
C ALA A 316 -10.76 -29.31 28.32
N LEU A 317 -9.53 -29.27 27.78
CA LEU A 317 -8.73 -30.47 27.49
C LEU A 317 -8.35 -31.25 28.76
N LEU A 318 -8.03 -30.54 29.84
CA LEU A 318 -7.71 -31.16 31.14
C LEU A 318 -8.97 -31.73 31.81
N ALA A 319 -10.10 -31.03 31.73
CA ALA A 319 -11.36 -31.49 32.30
C ALA A 319 -11.93 -32.73 31.60
N ALA A 320 -11.69 -32.87 30.29
CA ALA A 320 -12.13 -34.01 29.48
C ALA A 320 -11.74 -35.36 30.09
N TYR A 321 -10.58 -35.42 30.75
CA TYR A 321 -10.01 -36.64 31.32
C TYR A 321 -9.84 -36.59 32.85
N SER A 322 -10.45 -35.61 33.51
CA SER A 322 -10.43 -35.51 34.98
C SER A 322 -11.84 -35.44 35.56
N THR A 323 -12.46 -34.26 35.54
CA THR A 323 -13.73 -33.96 36.21
C THR A 323 -14.94 -33.96 35.28
N GLY A 324 -14.73 -33.80 33.96
CA GLY A 324 -15.77 -33.51 32.98
C GLY A 324 -16.34 -32.09 33.06
N GLU A 325 -15.96 -31.30 34.07
CA GLU A 325 -16.45 -29.94 34.31
C GLU A 325 -15.28 -28.97 34.48
N PHE A 326 -15.39 -27.77 33.90
CA PHE A 326 -14.40 -26.71 34.06
C PHE A 326 -15.03 -25.32 34.15
N GLU A 327 -14.26 -24.37 34.66
CA GLU A 327 -14.61 -22.95 34.67
C GLU A 327 -13.64 -22.18 33.77
N ALA A 328 -14.17 -21.32 32.91
CA ALA A 328 -13.40 -20.43 32.06
C ALA A 328 -14.17 -19.12 31.89
N ASP A 329 -13.45 -18.00 31.89
CA ASP A 329 -14.03 -16.66 31.69
C ASP A 329 -15.23 -16.34 32.61
N GLY A 330 -15.26 -16.93 33.81
CA GLY A 330 -16.31 -16.75 34.82
C GLY A 330 -17.60 -17.55 34.61
N ALA A 331 -17.60 -18.50 33.67
CA ALA A 331 -18.71 -19.40 33.38
C ALA A 331 -18.30 -20.87 33.51
N LYS A 332 -19.27 -21.73 33.85
CA LYS A 332 -19.08 -23.17 33.96
C LYS A 332 -19.43 -23.85 32.64
N TYR A 333 -18.63 -24.85 32.29
CA TYR A 333 -18.78 -25.65 31.09
C TYR A 333 -18.60 -27.13 31.43
N THR A 334 -19.23 -27.98 30.62
CA THR A 334 -19.08 -29.44 30.70
C THR A 334 -18.45 -29.93 29.41
N VAL A 335 -17.54 -30.88 29.49
CA VAL A 335 -16.91 -31.50 28.33
C VAL A 335 -17.21 -32.99 28.34
N VAL A 336 -17.70 -33.51 27.21
CA VAL A 336 -18.20 -34.89 27.08
C VAL A 336 -17.53 -35.56 25.90
N HIS A 337 -17.18 -36.83 26.08
CA HIS A 337 -16.80 -37.73 25.02
C HIS A 337 -18.06 -38.35 24.41
N GLU A 338 -18.30 -38.11 23.13
CA GLU A 338 -19.37 -38.76 22.38
C GLU A 338 -18.93 -40.16 21.89
N ASP A 339 -19.92 -40.99 21.54
CA ASP A 339 -19.72 -42.39 21.13
C ASP A 339 -18.85 -42.54 19.85
N ASP A 340 -18.71 -41.47 19.07
CA ASP A 340 -17.87 -41.39 17.86
C ASP A 340 -16.45 -40.88 18.13
N GLY A 341 -16.11 -40.59 19.38
CA GLY A 341 -14.81 -40.06 19.81
C GLY A 341 -14.67 -38.54 19.68
N ALA A 342 -15.74 -37.81 19.32
CA ALA A 342 -15.77 -36.36 19.37
C ALA A 342 -15.75 -35.84 20.82
N LEU A 343 -15.11 -34.70 21.03
CA LEU A 343 -15.10 -34.02 22.31
C LEU A 343 -15.95 -32.75 22.21
N ILE A 344 -17.13 -32.77 22.83
CA ILE A 344 -18.08 -31.65 22.76
C ILE A 344 -18.07 -30.89 24.08
N VAL A 345 -18.04 -29.56 23.98
CA VAL A 345 -18.16 -28.64 25.10
C VAL A 345 -19.58 -28.10 25.14
N TYR A 346 -20.22 -28.24 26.30
CA TYR A 346 -21.55 -27.71 26.61
C TYR A 346 -21.46 -26.52 27.56
N ASP A 347 -22.30 -25.52 27.33
CA ASP A 347 -22.44 -24.37 28.23
C ASP A 347 -23.16 -24.73 29.54
N ALA A 348 -23.28 -23.76 30.46
CA ALA A 348 -23.97 -23.95 31.74
C ALA A 348 -25.47 -24.30 31.60
N ASN A 349 -26.09 -24.07 30.44
CA ASN A 349 -27.48 -24.41 30.15
C ASN A 349 -27.62 -25.79 29.47
N GLY A 350 -26.51 -26.46 29.18
CA GLY A 350 -26.48 -27.73 28.45
C GLY A 350 -26.62 -27.57 26.93
N ALA A 351 -26.39 -26.37 26.37
CA ALA A 351 -26.33 -26.16 24.94
C ALA A 351 -24.91 -26.43 24.42
N GLU A 352 -24.78 -27.06 23.25
CA GLU A 352 -23.50 -27.26 22.58
C GLU A 352 -22.86 -25.90 22.26
N TYR A 353 -21.60 -25.75 22.64
CA TYR A 353 -20.87 -24.49 22.62
C TYR A 353 -19.66 -24.52 21.68
N ALA A 354 -18.93 -25.65 21.69
CA ALA A 354 -17.79 -25.88 20.81
C ALA A 354 -17.50 -27.38 20.68
N ASP A 355 -16.79 -27.79 19.63
CA ASP A 355 -16.30 -29.16 19.46
C ASP A 355 -14.78 -29.18 19.18
N PHE A 356 -14.09 -30.18 19.73
CA PHE A 356 -12.71 -30.46 19.35
C PHE A 356 -12.67 -31.52 18.26
N THR A 357 -11.92 -31.19 17.21
CA THR A 357 -11.76 -31.99 16.00
C THR A 357 -10.29 -32.04 15.60
N THR A 358 -9.82 -33.18 15.12
CA THR A 358 -8.50 -33.29 14.46
C THR A 358 -8.56 -32.84 13.00
N PHE A 359 -9.73 -32.83 12.38
CA PHE A 359 -9.94 -32.36 11.02
C PHE A 359 -10.10 -30.83 11.01
N VAL A 360 -9.23 -30.14 10.28
CA VAL A 360 -9.16 -28.69 10.23
C VAL A 360 -9.65 -28.20 8.88
N ILE A 361 -10.65 -27.31 8.88
CA ILE A 361 -11.16 -26.65 7.68
C ILE A 361 -10.97 -25.15 7.85
N ARG A 362 -10.20 -24.52 6.95
CA ARG A 362 -9.91 -23.08 6.98
C ARG A 362 -10.08 -22.42 5.62
N ARG A 363 -10.23 -21.11 5.60
CA ARG A 363 -10.16 -20.33 4.36
C ARG A 363 -8.82 -20.60 3.66
N TYR A 364 -8.79 -20.49 2.35
CA TYR A 364 -7.57 -20.77 1.58
C TYR A 364 -6.38 -19.87 1.98
N ASN A 365 -6.64 -18.65 2.46
CA ASN A 365 -5.62 -17.74 3.00
C ASN A 365 -5.11 -18.13 4.42
N GLY A 366 -5.67 -19.18 5.02
CA GLY A 366 -5.33 -19.67 6.36
C GLY A 366 -6.20 -19.12 7.48
N ASP A 367 -7.10 -18.19 7.20
CA ASP A 367 -7.97 -17.57 8.21
C ASP A 367 -9.05 -18.53 8.70
N ASP A 368 -9.32 -18.45 10.00
CA ASP A 368 -10.37 -19.20 10.68
C ASP A 368 -11.60 -18.31 10.91
N THR A 369 -12.31 -18.02 9.82
CA THR A 369 -13.47 -17.11 9.77
C THR A 369 -14.70 -17.76 9.15
N MET A 370 -14.67 -19.08 8.96
CA MET A 370 -15.79 -19.82 8.38
C MET A 370 -16.80 -20.19 9.45
N GLU A 371 -18.07 -20.09 9.07
CA GLU A 371 -19.20 -20.51 9.90
C GLU A 371 -19.14 -22.01 10.18
N TYR A 372 -19.51 -22.40 11.40
CA TYR A 372 -19.57 -23.80 11.83
C TYR A 372 -20.48 -24.65 10.91
N GLY A 373 -21.66 -24.14 10.53
CA GLY A 373 -22.58 -24.87 9.65
C GLY A 373 -21.95 -25.27 8.30
N LEU A 374 -21.13 -24.39 7.72
CA LEU A 374 -20.39 -24.68 6.49
C LEU A 374 -19.27 -25.69 6.75
N LYS A 375 -18.51 -25.55 7.84
CA LYS A 375 -17.48 -26.53 8.23
C LYS A 375 -18.07 -27.93 8.40
N ASN A 376 -19.21 -28.05 9.08
CA ASN A 376 -19.90 -29.31 9.31
C ASN A 376 -20.41 -29.93 7.99
N ALA A 377 -21.03 -29.13 7.12
CA ALA A 377 -21.47 -29.60 5.80
C ALA A 377 -20.32 -30.09 4.92
N LEU A 378 -19.18 -29.37 4.92
CA LEU A 378 -17.98 -29.77 4.19
C LEU A 378 -17.37 -31.06 4.75
N ARG A 379 -17.31 -31.20 6.08
CA ARG A 379 -16.84 -32.42 6.75
C ARG A 379 -17.68 -33.62 6.36
N GLY A 380 -19.01 -33.52 6.47
CA GLY A 380 -19.92 -34.60 6.08
C GLY A 380 -19.79 -34.99 4.61
N ALA A 381 -19.63 -34.01 3.71
CA ALA A 381 -19.39 -34.28 2.29
C ALA A 381 -18.06 -35.01 2.05
N ILE A 382 -17.00 -34.65 2.77
CA ILE A 382 -15.68 -35.29 2.68
C ILE A 382 -15.73 -36.72 3.24
N GLU A 383 -16.40 -36.94 4.37
CA GLU A 383 -16.59 -38.26 4.97
C GLU A 383 -17.38 -39.19 4.04
N GLU A 384 -18.47 -38.71 3.45
CA GLU A 384 -19.25 -39.49 2.49
C GLU A 384 -18.42 -39.82 1.24
N MET A 385 -17.74 -38.82 0.65
CA MET A 385 -16.85 -39.01 -0.50
C MET A 385 -15.77 -40.06 -0.21
N THR A 386 -15.12 -39.98 0.96
CA THR A 386 -14.07 -40.91 1.39
C THR A 386 -14.64 -42.32 1.62
N SER A 387 -15.85 -42.43 2.18
CA SER A 387 -16.52 -43.74 2.38
C SER A 387 -16.85 -44.45 1.06
N ARG A 388 -17.08 -43.69 -0.02
CA ARG A 388 -17.31 -44.20 -1.37
C ARG A 388 -16.01 -44.49 -2.14
N GLY A 389 -14.85 -44.09 -1.60
CA GLY A 389 -13.56 -44.19 -2.28
C GLY A 389 -13.41 -43.24 -3.47
N GLU A 390 -14.14 -42.13 -3.47
CA GLU A 390 -14.06 -41.09 -4.49
C GLU A 390 -13.02 -40.03 -4.11
N HIS A 391 -12.43 -39.37 -5.12
CA HIS A 391 -11.43 -38.30 -4.91
C HIS A 391 -12.00 -36.89 -5.18
N GLU A 392 -13.25 -36.81 -5.64
CA GLU A 392 -13.93 -35.56 -5.96
C GLU A 392 -15.41 -35.66 -5.61
N THR A 393 -15.98 -34.60 -5.02
CA THR A 393 -17.42 -34.46 -4.81
C THR A 393 -17.85 -33.01 -4.92
N THR A 394 -19.16 -32.76 -4.98
CA THR A 394 -19.73 -31.41 -4.98
C THR A 394 -20.69 -31.23 -3.81
N LEU A 395 -20.66 -30.05 -3.20
CA LEU A 395 -21.56 -29.61 -2.14
C LEU A 395 -22.24 -28.33 -2.60
N THR A 396 -23.57 -28.28 -2.59
CA THR A 396 -24.30 -27.02 -2.76
C THR A 396 -24.56 -26.41 -1.39
N TYR A 397 -24.08 -25.19 -1.17
CA TYR A 397 -24.27 -24.47 0.09
C TYR A 397 -24.62 -23.00 -0.17
N ALA A 398 -25.50 -22.44 0.67
CA ALA A 398 -25.91 -21.05 0.55
C ALA A 398 -24.87 -20.13 1.20
N LEU A 399 -24.17 -19.32 0.40
CA LEU A 399 -23.16 -18.37 0.87
C LEU A 399 -23.70 -16.93 0.85
N PRO A 400 -23.32 -16.08 1.82
CA PRO A 400 -23.73 -14.68 1.83
C PRO A 400 -23.13 -13.92 0.63
N GLN A 401 -23.97 -13.16 -0.08
CA GLN A 401 -23.56 -12.36 -1.23
C GLN A 401 -22.76 -11.13 -0.79
N GLN A 402 -21.79 -10.73 -1.59
CA GLN A 402 -21.09 -9.45 -1.45
C GLN A 402 -21.40 -8.53 -2.63
N ASN A 403 -21.43 -7.22 -2.40
CA ASN A 403 -21.66 -6.18 -3.38
C ASN A 403 -20.35 -5.72 -4.06
N GLU A 404 -20.44 -4.73 -4.95
CA GLU A 404 -19.30 -4.14 -5.69
C GLU A 404 -18.17 -3.61 -4.79
N ALA A 405 -18.46 -3.29 -3.53
CA ALA A 405 -17.49 -2.81 -2.55
C ALA A 405 -16.88 -3.93 -1.69
N GLY A 406 -17.25 -5.20 -1.94
CA GLY A 406 -16.86 -6.35 -1.11
C GLY A 406 -17.61 -6.42 0.22
N GLU A 407 -18.66 -5.62 0.39
CA GLU A 407 -19.50 -5.64 1.60
C GLU A 407 -20.65 -6.63 1.42
N TYR A 408 -21.10 -7.27 2.50
CA TYR A 408 -22.24 -8.18 2.39
C TYR A 408 -23.52 -7.46 1.90
N SER A 409 -24.26 -8.11 1.00
CA SER A 409 -25.52 -7.62 0.47
C SER A 409 -26.66 -7.92 1.45
N TYR A 410 -27.51 -6.93 1.69
CA TYR A 410 -28.68 -7.05 2.57
C TYR A 410 -29.97 -6.87 1.76
N ASP A 411 -31.03 -7.58 2.14
CA ASP A 411 -32.37 -7.40 1.58
C ASP A 411 -33.05 -6.11 2.10
N GLU A 412 -34.24 -5.81 1.60
CA GLU A 412 -35.01 -4.62 2.01
C GLU A 412 -35.37 -4.62 3.52
N ASN A 413 -35.25 -5.77 4.20
CA ASN A 413 -35.51 -5.94 5.62
C ASN A 413 -34.23 -5.93 6.48
N GLY A 414 -33.05 -5.75 5.87
CA GLY A 414 -31.75 -5.75 6.54
C GLY A 414 -31.20 -7.14 6.88
N ALA A 415 -31.72 -8.22 6.28
CA ALA A 415 -31.17 -9.57 6.39
C ALA A 415 -30.14 -9.84 5.29
N LEU A 416 -29.12 -10.64 5.58
CA LEU A 416 -28.10 -11.02 4.60
C LEU A 416 -28.74 -11.78 3.42
N GLN A 417 -28.39 -11.40 2.19
CA GLN A 417 -28.77 -12.15 1.00
C GLN A 417 -27.81 -13.31 0.80
N TYR A 418 -28.35 -14.50 0.52
CA TYR A 418 -27.56 -15.70 0.24
C TYR A 418 -27.72 -16.12 -1.22
N ASN A 419 -26.69 -16.74 -1.78
CA ASN A 419 -26.77 -17.41 -3.07
C ASN A 419 -26.39 -18.88 -2.90
N GLU A 420 -27.12 -19.78 -3.56
CA GLU A 420 -26.69 -21.18 -3.64
C GLU A 420 -25.43 -21.25 -4.50
N THR A 421 -24.35 -21.74 -3.90
CA THR A 421 -23.06 -21.90 -4.55
C THR A 421 -22.70 -23.36 -4.58
N GLU A 422 -22.40 -23.87 -5.77
CA GLU A 422 -21.81 -25.21 -5.93
C GLU A 422 -20.32 -25.13 -5.59
N MET A 423 -19.91 -25.93 -4.61
CA MET A 423 -18.54 -26.04 -4.13
C MET A 423 -18.00 -27.40 -4.54
N LYS A 424 -16.93 -27.42 -5.33
CA LYS A 424 -16.21 -28.62 -5.73
C LYS A 424 -15.13 -28.93 -4.69
N ILE A 425 -15.16 -30.14 -4.14
CA ILE A 425 -14.21 -30.64 -3.15
C ILE A 425 -13.34 -31.67 -3.86
N THR A 426 -12.02 -31.48 -3.83
CA THR A 426 -11.04 -32.38 -4.47
C THR A 426 -9.99 -32.81 -3.46
N GLN A 427 -9.75 -34.12 -3.34
CA GLN A 427 -8.64 -34.66 -2.56
C GLN A 427 -7.34 -34.56 -3.36
N LYS A 428 -6.29 -33.99 -2.76
CA LYS A 428 -4.94 -33.91 -3.33
C LYS A 428 -4.13 -35.17 -2.98
N ASP A 429 -3.07 -35.42 -3.76
CA ASP A 429 -2.11 -36.51 -3.49
C ASP A 429 -1.44 -36.42 -2.11
N THR A 430 -1.41 -35.22 -1.51
CA THR A 430 -0.88 -34.99 -0.15
C THR A 430 -1.83 -35.48 0.95
N GLY A 431 -3.07 -35.84 0.62
CA GLY A 431 -4.14 -36.13 1.58
C GLY A 431 -4.97 -34.90 1.98
N ASP A 432 -4.57 -33.69 1.58
CA ASP A 432 -5.33 -32.46 1.84
C ASP A 432 -6.52 -32.34 0.87
N TYR A 433 -7.59 -31.69 1.30
CA TYR A 433 -8.77 -31.41 0.48
C TYR A 433 -8.80 -29.94 0.08
N LEU A 434 -9.03 -29.67 -1.20
CA LEU A 434 -9.21 -28.32 -1.75
C LEU A 434 -10.68 -28.10 -2.08
N ILE A 435 -11.21 -26.97 -1.64
CA ILE A 435 -12.60 -26.57 -1.88
C ILE A 435 -12.60 -25.36 -2.80
N ASN A 436 -13.11 -25.55 -4.01
CA ASN A 436 -13.24 -24.54 -5.06
C ASN A 436 -14.69 -24.15 -5.23
N CYS A 437 -14.97 -22.88 -5.49
CA CYS A 437 -16.32 -22.44 -5.87
C CYS A 437 -16.27 -21.27 -6.83
N ASP A 438 -17.34 -21.08 -7.60
CA ASP A 438 -17.47 -19.92 -8.46
C ASP A 438 -17.96 -18.73 -7.63
N GLN A 439 -17.17 -17.65 -7.62
CA GLN A 439 -17.55 -16.39 -7.00
C GLN A 439 -17.61 -15.28 -8.03
N ILE A 440 -18.60 -14.39 -7.87
CA ILE A 440 -18.69 -13.16 -8.66
C ILE A 440 -17.67 -12.18 -8.10
N ILE A 441 -16.63 -11.89 -8.88
CA ILE A 441 -15.64 -10.87 -8.52
C ILE A 441 -15.94 -9.60 -9.30
N TYR A 442 -16.17 -8.50 -8.57
CA TYR A 442 -16.30 -7.18 -9.15
C TYR A 442 -14.90 -6.61 -9.42
N GLN A 443 -14.54 -6.49 -10.69
CA GLN A 443 -13.31 -5.86 -11.13
C GLN A 443 -13.63 -4.49 -11.71
N ILE A 444 -12.82 -3.47 -11.39
CA ILE A 444 -12.93 -2.16 -12.06
C ILE A 444 -12.78 -2.38 -13.57
N ASP A 445 -13.72 -1.84 -14.35
CA ASP A 445 -13.71 -1.96 -15.81
C ASP A 445 -12.70 -0.96 -16.39
N MET A 446 -11.42 -1.34 -16.31
CA MET A 446 -10.30 -0.51 -16.77
C MET A 446 -10.11 -0.63 -18.28
N TYR A 447 -9.93 0.50 -18.95
CA TYR A 447 -9.66 0.56 -20.40
C TYR A 447 -10.69 -0.17 -21.28
N ALA A 448 -11.96 -0.12 -20.88
CA ALA A 448 -13.05 -0.66 -21.67
C ALA A 448 -13.07 0.01 -23.04
N SER A 449 -13.30 -0.79 -24.08
CA SER A 449 -13.42 -0.27 -25.45
C SER A 449 -14.69 0.59 -25.59
N PRO A 450 -14.71 1.54 -26.54
CA PRO A 450 -15.90 2.33 -26.85
C PRO A 450 -17.15 1.46 -27.06
N SER A 451 -18.21 1.77 -26.33
CA SER A 451 -19.51 1.08 -26.38
C SER A 451 -20.65 2.09 -26.36
N TRP A 452 -21.89 1.62 -26.52
CA TRP A 452 -23.07 2.50 -26.36
C TRP A 452 -23.27 2.98 -24.94
N GLU A 453 -22.81 2.19 -23.97
CA GLU A 453 -22.80 2.56 -22.57
C GLU A 453 -21.71 3.61 -22.31
N HIS A 454 -20.49 3.38 -22.81
CA HIS A 454 -19.34 4.29 -22.69
C HIS A 454 -18.88 4.76 -24.07
N ILE A 455 -19.34 5.93 -24.54
CA ILE A 455 -19.13 6.41 -25.92
C ILE A 455 -17.65 6.40 -26.34
N LEU A 456 -16.75 6.71 -25.40
CA LEU A 456 -15.30 6.68 -25.60
C LEU A 456 -14.61 5.68 -24.66
N GLY A 457 -15.34 4.70 -24.14
CA GLY A 457 -14.80 3.71 -23.21
C GLY A 457 -14.48 4.30 -21.82
N THR A 458 -13.73 3.53 -21.04
CA THR A 458 -13.28 3.91 -19.70
C THR A 458 -11.75 4.14 -19.67
N ASP A 459 -11.28 4.90 -18.69
CA ASP A 459 -9.85 5.11 -18.45
C ASP A 459 -9.24 4.04 -17.53
N GLY A 460 -7.96 4.20 -17.18
CA GLY A 460 -7.24 3.25 -16.33
C GLY A 460 -7.72 3.16 -14.88
N ASP A 461 -8.57 4.11 -14.46
CA ASP A 461 -9.17 4.14 -13.12
C ASP A 461 -10.67 3.72 -13.17
N GLY A 462 -11.16 3.29 -14.35
CA GLY A 462 -12.55 2.88 -14.55
C GLY A 462 -13.53 4.04 -14.67
N PHE A 463 -13.08 5.26 -14.96
CA PHE A 463 -13.97 6.38 -15.21
C PHE A 463 -14.35 6.49 -16.68
N ASP A 464 -15.58 6.95 -16.95
CA ASP A 464 -16.03 7.22 -18.32
C ASP A 464 -15.22 8.36 -18.98
N VAL A 465 -14.60 8.06 -20.12
CA VAL A 465 -13.71 8.99 -20.82
C VAL A 465 -14.49 10.19 -21.35
N MET A 466 -15.67 10.00 -21.95
CA MET A 466 -16.46 11.11 -22.52
C MET A 466 -16.81 12.16 -21.46
N SER A 467 -17.24 11.70 -20.29
CA SER A 467 -17.51 12.53 -19.12
C SER A 467 -16.28 13.34 -18.73
N ARG A 468 -15.13 12.67 -18.59
CA ARG A 468 -13.88 13.33 -18.23
C ARG A 468 -13.46 14.36 -19.27
N ILE A 469 -13.69 14.12 -20.56
CA ILE A 469 -13.39 15.09 -21.61
C ILE A 469 -14.23 16.37 -21.46
N MET A 470 -15.53 16.25 -21.18
CA MET A 470 -16.41 17.40 -20.99
C MET A 470 -16.05 18.19 -19.72
N TYR A 471 -15.92 17.50 -18.58
CA TYR A 471 -15.50 18.13 -17.32
C TYR A 471 -14.08 18.70 -17.40
N GLY A 472 -13.18 18.01 -18.10
CA GLY A 472 -11.81 18.47 -18.35
C GLY A 472 -11.75 19.73 -19.19
N GLY A 473 -12.60 19.84 -20.21
CA GLY A 473 -12.73 21.06 -21.00
C GLY A 473 -13.19 22.26 -20.17
N ARG A 474 -14.04 22.05 -19.16
CA ARG A 474 -14.47 23.10 -18.23
C ARG A 474 -13.29 23.68 -17.47
N ILE A 475 -12.42 22.81 -16.93
CA ILE A 475 -11.24 23.23 -16.18
C ILE A 475 -10.20 23.88 -17.11
N SER A 476 -9.88 23.27 -18.25
CA SER A 476 -8.86 23.83 -19.17
C SER A 476 -9.28 25.20 -19.73
N LEU A 477 -10.56 25.39 -20.11
CA LEU A 477 -11.07 26.70 -20.54
C LEU A 477 -11.08 27.74 -19.41
N MET A 478 -11.45 27.32 -18.19
CA MET A 478 -11.40 28.18 -17.01
C MET A 478 -9.98 28.64 -16.70
N VAL A 479 -8.98 27.75 -16.74
CA VAL A 479 -7.57 28.09 -16.53
C VAL A 479 -7.12 29.12 -17.56
N GLY A 480 -7.40 28.88 -18.84
CA GLY A 480 -7.11 29.83 -19.92
C GLY A 480 -7.64 31.24 -19.61
N PHE A 481 -8.92 31.32 -19.23
CA PHE A 481 -9.57 32.59 -18.94
C PHE A 481 -8.98 33.31 -17.73
N VAL A 482 -8.83 32.62 -16.60
CA VAL A 482 -8.35 33.21 -15.34
C VAL A 482 -6.91 33.71 -15.48
N VAL A 483 -6.03 32.91 -16.09
CA VAL A 483 -4.62 33.28 -16.28
C VAL A 483 -4.49 34.51 -17.18
N VAL A 484 -5.12 34.51 -18.36
CA VAL A 484 -5.06 35.67 -19.28
C VAL A 484 -5.64 36.92 -18.63
N PHE A 485 -6.71 36.78 -17.86
CA PHE A 485 -7.27 37.88 -17.10
C PHE A 485 -6.25 38.46 -16.10
N LEU A 486 -5.55 37.61 -15.34
CA LEU A 486 -4.50 38.04 -14.40
C LEU A 486 -3.32 38.71 -15.11
N GLU A 487 -2.85 38.15 -16.23
CA GLU A 487 -1.76 38.72 -17.04
C GLU A 487 -2.10 40.13 -17.52
N ILE A 488 -3.31 40.32 -18.03
CA ILE A 488 -3.79 41.61 -18.52
C ILE A 488 -4.02 42.59 -17.39
N PHE A 489 -4.63 42.14 -16.29
CA PHE A 489 -4.90 42.99 -15.14
C PHE A 489 -3.59 43.57 -14.58
N LEU A 490 -2.60 42.71 -14.30
CA LEU A 490 -1.28 43.12 -13.84
C LEU A 490 -0.54 43.96 -14.90
N GLY A 491 -0.63 43.55 -16.17
CA GLY A 491 0.00 44.25 -17.30
C GLY A 491 -0.52 45.67 -17.49
N ILE A 492 -1.84 45.88 -17.39
CA ILE A 492 -2.47 47.20 -17.49
C ILE A 492 -2.01 48.11 -16.35
N ILE A 493 -2.01 47.60 -15.11
CA ILE A 493 -1.61 48.39 -13.93
C ILE A 493 -0.13 48.79 -14.06
N MET A 494 0.75 47.82 -14.24
CA MET A 494 2.20 48.06 -14.24
C MET A 494 2.64 48.84 -15.49
N GLY A 495 2.14 48.46 -16.67
CA GLY A 495 2.43 49.15 -17.92
C GLY A 495 1.85 50.56 -17.98
N GLY A 496 0.65 50.77 -17.41
CA GLY A 496 0.03 52.08 -17.33
C GLY A 496 0.76 53.05 -16.41
N LEU A 497 1.19 52.58 -15.24
CA LEU A 497 2.04 53.35 -14.34
C LEU A 497 3.38 53.70 -14.99
N ALA A 498 4.05 52.71 -15.59
CA ALA A 498 5.36 52.91 -16.24
C ALA A 498 5.27 53.90 -17.42
N GLY A 499 4.32 53.70 -18.33
CA GLY A 499 4.17 54.56 -19.51
C GLY A 499 3.72 55.98 -19.17
N TYR A 500 2.89 56.16 -18.14
CA TYR A 500 2.37 57.48 -17.77
C TYR A 500 3.42 58.33 -17.03
N TYR A 501 4.00 57.80 -15.95
CA TYR A 501 4.93 58.55 -15.10
C TYR A 501 6.32 58.70 -15.73
N GLY A 502 6.78 57.75 -16.54
CA GLY A 502 8.12 57.78 -17.12
C GLY A 502 9.24 57.76 -16.07
N GLY A 503 10.44 58.17 -16.48
CA GLY A 503 11.57 58.43 -15.58
C GLY A 503 11.95 57.22 -14.70
N TRP A 504 12.02 57.45 -13.38
CA TRP A 504 12.44 56.42 -12.43
C TRP A 504 11.39 55.31 -12.21
N VAL A 505 10.09 55.65 -12.24
CA VAL A 505 8.99 54.67 -12.07
C VAL A 505 9.02 53.69 -13.23
N ASP A 506 9.15 54.22 -14.44
CA ASP A 506 9.30 53.42 -15.65
C ASP A 506 10.53 52.52 -15.58
N ASN A 507 11.70 53.08 -15.21
CA ASN A 507 12.92 52.30 -15.06
C ASN A 507 12.74 51.16 -14.04
N LEU A 508 12.19 51.43 -12.86
CA LEU A 508 11.96 50.40 -11.83
C LEU A 508 11.06 49.27 -12.33
N ILE A 509 9.92 49.61 -12.94
CA ILE A 509 8.97 48.61 -13.45
C ILE A 509 9.59 47.83 -14.62
N MET A 510 10.31 48.49 -15.52
CA MET A 510 10.98 47.81 -16.63
C MET A 510 12.12 46.92 -16.17
N ARG A 511 12.84 47.27 -15.10
CA ARG A 511 13.82 46.36 -14.47
C ARG A 511 13.15 45.12 -13.90
N LEU A 512 11.98 45.28 -13.26
CA LEU A 512 11.18 44.13 -12.81
C LEU A 512 10.77 43.25 -14.00
N VAL A 513 10.25 43.84 -15.09
CA VAL A 513 9.90 43.13 -16.32
C VAL A 513 11.12 42.39 -16.91
N ASP A 514 12.29 43.02 -16.93
CA ASP A 514 13.54 42.41 -17.41
C ASP A 514 13.92 41.19 -16.56
N ILE A 515 13.74 41.22 -15.23
CA ILE A 515 13.95 40.06 -14.35
C ILE A 515 13.08 38.88 -14.79
N PHE A 516 11.77 39.11 -15.01
CA PHE A 516 10.87 38.04 -15.48
C PHE A 516 11.26 37.48 -16.86
N TYR A 517 11.81 38.31 -17.74
CA TYR A 517 12.28 37.89 -19.06
C TYR A 517 13.59 37.09 -19.02
N CYS A 518 14.44 37.34 -18.03
CA CYS A 518 15.65 36.56 -17.80
C CYS A 518 15.36 35.17 -17.21
N LEU A 519 14.17 34.99 -16.61
CA LEU A 519 13.77 33.74 -15.99
C LEU A 519 13.06 32.81 -17.00
N PRO A 520 13.54 31.58 -17.22
CA PRO A 520 12.85 30.64 -18.09
C PRO A 520 11.57 30.13 -17.40
N SER A 521 10.41 30.47 -17.96
CA SER A 521 9.10 30.21 -17.33
C SER A 521 8.80 28.71 -17.18
N MET A 522 9.09 27.92 -18.20
CA MET A 522 8.83 26.46 -18.19
C MET A 522 9.60 25.73 -17.07
N PRO A 523 10.92 25.89 -16.91
CA PRO A 523 11.65 25.34 -15.76
C PRO A 523 11.07 25.74 -14.41
N ILE A 524 10.68 27.01 -14.23
CA ILE A 524 10.06 27.47 -12.96
C ILE A 524 8.74 26.74 -12.70
N MET A 525 7.90 26.60 -13.72
CA MET A 525 6.64 25.86 -13.60
C MET A 525 6.87 24.38 -13.31
N ILE A 526 7.92 23.77 -13.86
CA ILE A 526 8.31 22.38 -13.57
C ILE A 526 8.75 22.22 -12.12
N ILE A 527 9.63 23.10 -11.64
CA ILE A 527 10.10 23.11 -10.24
C ILE A 527 8.93 23.31 -9.30
N LEU A 528 8.03 24.26 -9.60
CA LEU A 528 6.82 24.50 -8.83
C LEU A 528 5.93 23.26 -8.81
N GLY A 529 5.67 22.63 -9.96
CA GLY A 529 4.90 21.40 -10.07
C GLY A 529 5.48 20.26 -9.21
N ALA A 530 6.79 20.06 -9.27
CA ALA A 530 7.49 19.04 -8.47
C ALA A 530 7.45 19.35 -6.97
N MET A 531 7.63 20.61 -6.57
CA MET A 531 7.51 21.06 -5.18
C MET A 531 6.09 20.83 -4.64
N MET A 532 5.07 21.17 -5.43
CA MET A 532 3.67 20.93 -5.09
C MET A 532 3.35 19.43 -4.90
N ASP A 533 4.02 18.57 -5.67
CA ASP A 533 3.95 17.11 -5.52
C ASP A 533 4.60 16.63 -4.22
N ALA A 534 5.81 17.11 -3.94
CA ALA A 534 6.54 16.77 -2.71
C ALA A 534 5.77 17.17 -1.45
N LEU A 535 5.05 18.30 -1.49
CA LEU A 535 4.21 18.77 -0.40
C LEU A 535 2.85 18.08 -0.30
N ARG A 536 2.53 17.13 -1.21
CA ARG A 536 1.24 16.42 -1.29
C ARG A 536 0.04 17.37 -1.23
N MET A 537 0.13 18.50 -1.92
CA MET A 537 -0.91 19.53 -1.83
C MET A 537 -2.24 19.06 -2.41
N ASN A 538 -3.33 19.53 -1.80
CA ASN A 538 -4.68 19.30 -2.31
C ASN A 538 -4.83 19.79 -3.77
N THR A 539 -5.52 19.00 -4.59
CA THR A 539 -5.67 19.25 -6.04
C THR A 539 -6.26 20.63 -6.37
N TYR A 540 -7.24 21.12 -5.61
CA TYR A 540 -7.82 22.45 -5.86
C TYR A 540 -6.85 23.58 -5.53
N VAL A 541 -6.10 23.44 -4.45
CA VAL A 541 -5.07 24.43 -4.05
C VAL A 541 -3.96 24.48 -5.10
N ARG A 542 -3.53 23.31 -5.58
CA ARG A 542 -2.57 23.18 -6.67
C ARG A 542 -3.03 23.88 -7.95
N LEU A 543 -4.29 23.69 -8.34
CA LEU A 543 -4.89 24.38 -9.49
C LEU A 543 -4.84 25.91 -9.33
N MET A 544 -5.21 26.44 -8.16
CA MET A 544 -5.16 27.89 -7.89
C MET A 544 -3.73 28.45 -7.96
N ILE A 545 -2.77 27.78 -7.33
CA ILE A 545 -1.35 28.19 -7.33
C ILE A 545 -0.80 28.16 -8.75
N MET A 546 -1.12 27.14 -9.53
CA MET A 546 -0.70 27.05 -10.93
C MET A 546 -1.26 28.20 -11.78
N MET A 547 -2.55 28.53 -11.65
CA MET A 547 -3.15 29.67 -12.35
C MET A 547 -2.50 31.00 -11.95
N ALA A 548 -2.25 31.20 -10.65
CA ALA A 548 -1.59 32.39 -10.15
C ALA A 548 -0.15 32.49 -10.67
N ALA A 549 0.61 31.39 -10.65
CA ALA A 549 1.98 31.34 -11.15
C ALA A 549 2.05 31.63 -12.65
N LEU A 550 1.20 31.00 -13.47
CA LEU A 550 1.14 31.29 -14.90
C LEU A 550 0.83 32.77 -15.17
N GLY A 551 -0.16 33.34 -14.47
CA GLY A 551 -0.50 34.76 -14.62
C GLY A 551 0.61 35.71 -14.20
N ILE A 552 1.30 35.41 -13.10
CA ILE A 552 2.47 36.17 -12.60
C ILE A 552 3.69 36.01 -13.51
N MET A 553 3.80 34.91 -14.27
CA MET A 553 4.88 34.77 -15.24
C MET A 553 4.57 35.48 -16.57
N GLY A 554 3.29 35.61 -16.95
CA GLY A 554 2.89 36.19 -18.24
C GLY A 554 2.69 37.72 -18.27
N TRP A 555 2.44 38.39 -17.14
CA TRP A 555 2.08 39.83 -17.13
C TRP A 555 3.16 40.76 -17.72
N ALA A 556 4.43 40.37 -17.61
CA ALA A 556 5.58 41.21 -17.97
C ALA A 556 5.54 41.64 -19.46
N GLY A 557 5.12 40.73 -20.35
CA GLY A 557 4.98 41.04 -21.77
C GLY A 557 3.85 42.01 -22.07
N VAL A 558 2.71 41.83 -21.39
CA VAL A 558 1.57 42.76 -21.50
C VAL A 558 1.96 44.15 -20.95
N ALA A 559 2.65 44.22 -19.81
CA ALA A 559 3.11 45.48 -19.23
C ALA A 559 4.02 46.27 -20.16
N ARG A 560 4.99 45.61 -20.80
CA ARG A 560 5.90 46.27 -21.75
C ARG A 560 5.15 46.81 -22.97
N MET A 561 4.19 46.04 -23.50
CA MET A 561 3.34 46.48 -24.62
C MET A 561 2.50 47.70 -24.23
N VAL A 562 1.77 47.62 -23.11
CA VAL A 562 0.91 48.69 -22.60
C VAL A 562 1.72 49.96 -22.35
N ARG A 563 2.90 49.85 -21.74
CA ARG A 563 3.82 50.99 -21.52
C ARG A 563 4.16 51.70 -22.83
N GLY A 564 4.53 50.95 -23.87
CA GLY A 564 4.88 51.53 -25.18
C GLY A 564 3.71 52.29 -25.81
N GLN A 565 2.50 51.75 -25.73
CA GLN A 565 1.29 52.41 -26.23
C GLN A 565 0.95 53.67 -25.43
N ILE A 566 1.03 53.58 -24.10
CA ILE A 566 0.71 54.71 -23.21
C ILE A 566 1.72 55.85 -23.37
N LEU A 567 3.01 55.55 -23.57
CA LEU A 567 4.02 56.57 -23.83
C LEU A 567 3.68 57.38 -25.09
N SER A 568 3.21 56.72 -26.15
CA SER A 568 2.79 57.40 -27.38
C SER A 568 1.47 58.18 -27.21
N LEU A 569 0.49 57.60 -26.51
CA LEU A 569 -0.83 58.23 -26.30
C LEU A 569 -0.75 59.44 -25.38
N ARG A 570 0.17 59.44 -24.41
CA ARG A 570 0.36 60.54 -23.47
C ARG A 570 0.77 61.85 -24.16
N GLU A 571 1.51 61.76 -25.26
CA GLU A 571 1.99 62.91 -26.03
C GLU A 571 0.94 63.46 -27.03
N GLN A 572 -0.27 62.87 -27.09
CA GLN A 572 -1.32 63.33 -28.00
C GLN A 572 -2.11 64.54 -27.44
N GLU A 573 -2.64 65.37 -28.35
CA GLU A 573 -3.35 66.62 -28.02
C GLU A 573 -4.51 66.44 -27.02
N PHE A 574 -5.23 65.32 -27.09
CA PHE A 574 -6.34 65.06 -26.17
C PHE A 574 -5.87 64.92 -24.71
N MET A 575 -4.64 64.43 -24.48
CA MET A 575 -4.08 64.36 -23.14
C MET A 575 -3.61 65.70 -22.63
N VAL A 576 -3.07 66.56 -23.50
CA VAL A 576 -2.75 67.96 -23.16
C VAL A 576 -4.03 68.69 -22.71
N ALA A 577 -5.15 68.51 -23.44
CA ALA A 577 -6.44 69.07 -23.05
C ALA A 577 -6.96 68.50 -21.71
N THR A 578 -6.77 67.20 -21.49
CA THR A 578 -7.16 66.52 -20.23
C THR A 578 -6.35 67.02 -19.03
N GLU A 579 -5.08 67.39 -19.24
CA GLU A 579 -4.22 67.99 -18.22
C GLU A 579 -4.61 69.45 -17.93
N ALA A 580 -4.87 70.24 -18.97
CA ALA A 580 -5.31 71.63 -18.83
C ALA A 580 -6.65 71.78 -18.07
N THR A 581 -7.50 70.75 -18.12
CA THR A 581 -8.78 70.70 -17.42
C THR A 581 -8.69 70.18 -15.97
N GLY A 582 -7.49 69.85 -15.48
CA GLY A 582 -7.25 69.48 -14.08
C GLY A 582 -7.73 68.08 -13.70
N ILE A 583 -7.91 67.16 -14.67
CA ILE A 583 -8.37 65.79 -14.40
C ILE A 583 -7.31 65.02 -13.59
N ARG A 584 -7.77 64.26 -12.58
CA ARG A 584 -6.92 63.49 -11.67
C ARG A 584 -6.11 62.43 -12.43
N VAL A 585 -4.87 62.17 -11.99
CA VAL A 585 -3.94 61.23 -12.67
C VAL A 585 -4.54 59.83 -12.86
N LYS A 586 -5.20 59.28 -11.83
CA LYS A 586 -5.85 57.95 -11.95
C LYS A 586 -6.88 57.92 -13.08
N ASP A 587 -7.63 59.01 -13.27
CA ASP A 587 -8.66 59.11 -14.29
C ASP A 587 -8.01 59.33 -15.66
N ARG A 588 -6.91 60.09 -15.74
CA ARG A 588 -6.06 60.18 -16.95
C ARG A 588 -5.59 58.81 -17.42
N ILE A 589 -5.09 57.97 -16.51
CA ILE A 589 -4.61 56.62 -16.85
C ILE A 589 -5.79 55.70 -17.22
N PHE A 590 -6.72 55.47 -16.30
CA PHE A 590 -7.71 54.39 -16.46
C PHE A 590 -8.96 54.79 -17.28
N ARG A 591 -9.28 56.08 -17.39
CA ARG A 591 -10.46 56.57 -18.13
C ARG A 591 -10.12 57.15 -19.50
N HIS A 592 -8.89 57.60 -19.72
CA HIS A 592 -8.47 58.22 -20.98
C HIS A 592 -7.40 57.41 -21.72
N LEU A 593 -6.34 56.94 -21.06
CA LEU A 593 -5.25 56.23 -21.73
C LEU A 593 -5.55 54.74 -21.95
N VAL A 594 -5.83 53.98 -20.90
CA VAL A 594 -6.09 52.53 -20.96
C VAL A 594 -7.21 52.18 -21.96
N PRO A 595 -8.35 52.89 -22.02
CA PRO A 595 -9.40 52.59 -22.99
C PRO A 595 -8.95 52.66 -24.46
N ASN A 596 -7.96 53.51 -24.77
CA ASN A 596 -7.39 53.60 -26.11
C ASN A 596 -6.46 52.42 -26.45
N VAL A 597 -5.94 51.70 -25.44
CA VAL A 597 -5.10 50.50 -25.60
C VAL A 597 -5.94 49.21 -25.61
N MET A 598 -7.20 49.26 -25.16
CA MET A 598 -8.10 48.10 -25.08
C MET A 598 -8.24 47.29 -26.38
N PRO A 599 -8.33 47.90 -27.59
CA PRO A 599 -8.36 47.14 -28.84
C PRO A 599 -7.18 46.16 -28.98
N GLN A 600 -5.96 46.64 -28.72
CA GLN A 600 -4.74 45.83 -28.81
C GLN A 600 -4.71 44.78 -27.69
N LEU A 601 -5.16 45.13 -26.49
CA LEU A 601 -5.24 44.21 -25.35
C LEU A 601 -6.21 43.06 -25.59
N ILE A 602 -7.38 43.33 -26.19
CA ILE A 602 -8.39 42.32 -26.50
C ILE A 602 -7.83 41.30 -27.52
N VAL A 603 -7.08 41.77 -28.51
CA VAL A 603 -6.41 40.89 -29.49
C VAL A 603 -5.38 39.99 -28.80
N ILE A 604 -4.49 40.58 -28.00
CA ILE A 604 -3.48 39.82 -27.25
C ILE A 604 -4.13 38.84 -26.28
N ALA A 605 -5.19 39.24 -25.58
CA ALA A 605 -5.95 38.39 -24.68
C ALA A 605 -6.42 37.12 -25.38
N THR A 606 -7.08 37.31 -26.53
CA THR A 606 -7.71 36.22 -27.26
C THR A 606 -6.67 35.23 -27.79
N MET A 607 -5.54 35.73 -28.33
CA MET A 607 -4.45 34.87 -28.79
C MET A 607 -3.72 34.20 -27.61
N GLY A 608 -3.59 34.90 -26.48
CA GLY A 608 -2.99 34.39 -25.24
C GLY A 608 -3.73 33.19 -24.66
N MET A 609 -5.07 33.16 -24.78
CA MET A 609 -5.90 32.02 -24.32
C MET A 609 -5.40 30.69 -24.87
N GLY A 610 -5.12 30.62 -26.17
CA GLY A 610 -4.63 29.39 -26.81
C GLY A 610 -3.27 28.97 -26.27
N SER A 611 -2.35 29.91 -26.08
CA SER A 611 -1.02 29.66 -25.52
C SER A 611 -1.07 29.14 -24.08
N VAL A 612 -1.92 29.74 -23.23
CA VAL A 612 -2.10 29.31 -21.85
C VAL A 612 -2.70 27.91 -21.78
N ILE A 613 -3.76 27.62 -22.54
CA ILE A 613 -4.38 26.29 -22.57
C ILE A 613 -3.36 25.22 -22.98
N LEU A 614 -2.53 25.50 -23.98
CA LEU A 614 -1.47 24.60 -24.41
C LEU A 614 -0.39 24.40 -23.34
N THR A 615 -0.04 25.46 -22.61
CA THR A 615 0.94 25.40 -21.51
C THR A 615 0.39 24.59 -20.33
N GLU A 616 -0.86 24.81 -19.93
CA GLU A 616 -1.54 24.01 -18.90
C GLU A 616 -1.61 22.55 -19.32
N SER A 617 -2.05 22.27 -20.56
CA SER A 617 -2.15 20.92 -21.09
C SER A 617 -0.80 20.21 -21.09
N THR A 618 0.27 20.92 -21.45
CA THR A 618 1.66 20.39 -21.41
C THR A 618 2.08 20.05 -19.98
N LEU A 619 1.86 20.95 -19.01
CA LEU A 619 2.22 20.70 -17.61
C LEU A 619 1.42 19.53 -17.03
N SER A 620 0.12 19.48 -17.30
CA SER A 620 -0.77 18.40 -16.87
C SER A 620 -0.42 17.07 -17.55
N TYR A 621 -0.02 17.08 -18.84
CA TYR A 621 0.52 15.92 -19.54
C TYR A 621 1.80 15.37 -18.90
N LEU A 622 2.69 16.26 -18.42
CA LEU A 622 3.90 15.88 -17.68
C LEU A 622 3.61 15.44 -16.23
N GLY A 623 2.35 15.44 -15.79
CA GLY A 623 1.96 15.13 -14.41
C GLY A 623 2.31 16.23 -13.39
N LEU A 624 2.68 17.42 -13.88
CA LEU A 624 3.10 18.58 -13.08
C LEU A 624 2.00 19.64 -12.95
N GLY A 625 0.95 19.58 -13.78
CA GLY A 625 -0.21 20.46 -13.75
C GLY A 625 -1.25 20.02 -12.72
N VAL A 626 -2.51 19.89 -13.13
CA VAL A 626 -3.58 19.39 -12.25
C VAL A 626 -3.38 17.89 -12.00
N LYS A 627 -3.78 17.39 -10.83
CA LYS A 627 -3.67 15.96 -10.48
C LYS A 627 -5.03 15.28 -10.44
N HIS A 628 -4.98 13.96 -10.58
CA HIS A 628 -6.08 13.06 -10.24
C HIS A 628 -6.65 13.37 -8.84
N PRO A 629 -7.98 13.36 -8.61
CA PRO A 629 -9.07 12.92 -9.49
C PRO A 629 -9.77 14.04 -10.30
N LEU A 630 -9.15 15.22 -10.45
CA LEU A 630 -9.73 16.27 -11.31
C LEU A 630 -9.28 16.06 -12.76
N ALA A 631 -10.24 16.05 -13.67
CA ALA A 631 -9.95 15.99 -15.10
C ALA A 631 -9.57 17.38 -15.65
N THR A 632 -8.51 17.41 -16.44
CA THR A 632 -8.20 18.42 -17.47
C THR A 632 -7.78 17.70 -18.74
N TRP A 633 -7.83 18.37 -19.89
CA TRP A 633 -7.42 17.74 -21.15
C TRP A 633 -5.99 17.18 -21.09
N GLY A 634 -5.05 17.89 -20.44
CA GLY A 634 -3.69 17.38 -20.25
C GLY A 634 -3.62 16.13 -19.36
N THR A 635 -4.38 16.08 -18.25
CA THR A 635 -4.38 14.91 -17.36
C THR A 635 -4.98 13.66 -17.99
N ILE A 636 -5.95 13.81 -18.90
CA ILE A 636 -6.54 12.67 -19.61
C ILE A 636 -5.50 12.05 -20.54
N ILE A 637 -4.72 12.87 -21.24
CA ILE A 637 -3.60 12.38 -22.06
C ILE A 637 -2.51 11.76 -21.18
N ASN A 638 -2.22 12.35 -20.01
CA ASN A 638 -1.24 11.80 -19.07
C ASN A 638 -1.57 10.35 -18.64
N SER A 639 -2.85 10.02 -18.48
CA SER A 639 -3.32 8.68 -18.08
C SER A 639 -2.85 7.55 -19.03
N VAL A 640 -2.57 7.89 -20.29
CA VAL A 640 -2.12 6.94 -21.32
C VAL A 640 -0.77 7.34 -21.94
N SER A 641 0.09 8.03 -21.18
CA SER A 641 1.35 8.59 -21.68
C SER A 641 2.45 7.57 -22.00
N SER A 642 2.31 6.30 -21.62
CA SER A 642 3.29 5.27 -21.97
C SER A 642 3.20 4.90 -23.45
N ALA A 643 4.32 4.55 -24.08
CA ALA A 643 4.36 4.24 -25.52
C ALA A 643 3.39 3.11 -25.91
N SER A 644 3.26 2.08 -25.06
CA SER A 644 2.31 0.98 -25.25
C SER A 644 0.86 1.45 -25.09
N ALA A 645 0.58 2.26 -24.06
CA ALA A 645 -0.77 2.76 -23.79
C ALA A 645 -1.26 3.70 -24.89
N MET A 646 -0.40 4.58 -25.43
CA MET A 646 -0.77 5.45 -26.55
C MET A 646 -1.15 4.66 -27.81
N ALA A 647 -0.52 3.50 -28.03
CA ALA A 647 -0.82 2.63 -29.17
C ALA A 647 -2.15 1.88 -29.01
N HIS A 648 -2.42 1.34 -27.81
CA HIS A 648 -3.62 0.55 -27.54
C HIS A 648 -4.87 1.40 -27.26
N TYR A 649 -4.70 2.54 -26.59
CA TYR A 649 -5.80 3.38 -26.08
C TYR A 649 -5.92 4.70 -26.84
N ALA A 650 -5.86 4.62 -28.18
CA ALA A 650 -5.98 5.76 -29.08
C ALA A 650 -7.30 6.54 -28.91
N PHE A 651 -8.36 5.85 -28.50
CA PHE A 651 -9.68 6.43 -28.23
C PHE A 651 -9.71 7.41 -27.04
N ILE A 652 -8.69 7.37 -26.16
CA ILE A 652 -8.58 8.28 -25.01
C ILE A 652 -7.90 9.60 -25.42
N TRP A 653 -6.68 9.51 -25.99
CA TRP A 653 -5.86 10.71 -26.21
C TRP A 653 -6.16 11.44 -27.52
N ILE A 654 -6.58 10.75 -28.59
CA ILE A 654 -6.84 11.39 -29.90
C ILE A 654 -8.00 12.39 -29.80
N PRO A 655 -9.18 12.06 -29.24
CA PRO A 655 -10.28 13.02 -29.14
C PRO A 655 -9.90 14.24 -28.31
N VAL A 656 -9.18 14.04 -27.20
CA VAL A 656 -8.73 15.13 -26.34
C VAL A 656 -7.70 16.03 -27.02
N GLY A 657 -6.69 15.43 -27.66
CA GLY A 657 -5.68 16.18 -28.42
C GLY A 657 -6.31 17.00 -29.55
N LEU A 658 -7.32 16.45 -30.23
CA LEU A 658 -8.09 17.15 -31.25
C LEU A 658 -8.88 18.33 -30.67
N LEU A 659 -9.50 18.17 -29.50
CA LEU A 659 -10.21 19.26 -28.81
C LEU A 659 -9.28 20.38 -28.37
N ILE A 660 -8.09 20.07 -27.84
CA ILE A 660 -7.06 21.07 -27.53
C ILE A 660 -6.70 21.82 -28.82
N CYS A 661 -6.37 21.10 -29.89
CA CYS A 661 -5.96 21.67 -31.17
C CYS A 661 -7.03 22.61 -31.75
N LEU A 662 -8.28 22.13 -31.82
CA LEU A 662 -9.43 22.90 -32.29
C LEU A 662 -9.65 24.16 -31.46
N THR A 663 -9.59 24.05 -30.13
CA THR A 663 -9.78 25.18 -29.22
C THR A 663 -8.70 26.26 -29.42
N VAL A 664 -7.43 25.85 -29.52
CA VAL A 664 -6.30 26.77 -29.75
C VAL A 664 -6.42 27.46 -31.10
N ILE A 665 -6.76 26.72 -32.16
CA ILE A 665 -6.98 27.29 -33.51
C ILE A 665 -8.14 28.30 -33.46
N ALA A 666 -9.23 27.99 -32.77
CA ALA A 666 -10.38 28.87 -32.70
C ALA A 666 -10.07 30.19 -31.99
N PHE A 667 -9.34 30.16 -30.87
CA PHE A 667 -8.88 31.37 -30.20
C PHE A 667 -7.97 32.21 -31.10
N ASN A 668 -7.05 31.58 -31.84
CA ASN A 668 -6.20 32.30 -32.79
C ASN A 668 -7.02 32.98 -33.92
N PHE A 669 -7.98 32.27 -34.52
CA PHE A 669 -8.85 32.85 -35.55
C PHE A 669 -9.71 34.00 -35.04
N VAL A 670 -10.23 33.91 -33.82
CA VAL A 670 -10.98 35.01 -33.20
C VAL A 670 -10.04 36.19 -32.92
N GLY A 671 -8.82 35.94 -32.44
CA GLY A 671 -7.81 36.98 -32.20
C GLY A 671 -7.44 37.75 -33.47
N ASP A 672 -7.14 37.05 -34.56
CA ASP A 672 -6.85 37.66 -35.86
C ASP A 672 -8.06 38.42 -36.41
N GLY A 673 -9.26 37.85 -36.27
CA GLY A 673 -10.49 38.54 -36.65
C GLY A 673 -10.73 39.85 -35.91
N LEU A 674 -10.44 39.87 -34.59
CA LEU A 674 -10.52 41.07 -33.77
C LEU A 674 -9.46 42.09 -34.19
N ARG A 675 -8.24 41.64 -34.50
CA ARG A 675 -7.17 42.50 -34.99
C ARG A 675 -7.56 43.21 -36.29
N ASP A 676 -8.06 42.45 -37.26
CA ASP A 676 -8.54 42.99 -38.55
C ASP A 676 -9.70 43.97 -38.38
N ALA A 677 -10.57 43.70 -37.41
CA ALA A 677 -11.72 44.54 -37.13
C ALA A 677 -11.35 45.88 -36.47
N TYR A 678 -10.34 45.86 -35.59
CA TYR A 678 -9.80 47.05 -34.92
C TYR A 678 -8.82 47.86 -35.77
N ASP A 679 -8.18 47.27 -36.80
CA ASP A 679 -7.31 48.02 -37.71
C ASP A 679 -8.13 48.98 -38.60
N PRO A 680 -7.95 50.32 -38.48
CA PRO A 680 -8.65 51.30 -39.30
C PRO A 680 -8.13 51.37 -40.74
N LYS A 681 -6.95 50.80 -41.04
CA LYS A 681 -6.32 50.79 -42.37
C LYS A 681 -6.63 49.54 -43.20
N SER A 682 -7.30 48.53 -42.64
CA SER A 682 -7.43 47.23 -43.31
C SER A 682 -8.22 47.24 -44.62
N LYS A 683 -9.01 48.29 -44.91
CA LYS A 683 -9.58 48.58 -46.25
C LYS A 683 -9.82 50.08 -46.44
N ARG A 684 -8.89 50.77 -47.08
CA ARG A 684 -9.20 51.94 -47.91
C ARG A 684 -9.09 51.54 -49.38
#